data_AF-E9SE19-F1
#
_entry.id   AF-E9SE19-F1
#
_cell.length_a   1.000
_cell.length_b   1.000
_cell.length_c   1.000
_cell.angle_alpha   90.00
_cell.angle_beta   90.00
_cell.angle_gamma   90.00
#
_symmetry.space_group_name_H-M   'P 1'
#
loop_
_entity.id
_entity.type
_entity.pdbx_description
1 polymer ?
#
loop_
_entity_poly.entity_id
_entity_poly.type
_entity_poly.pdbx_seq_one_letter_code
_entity_poly.pdbx_strand_id
1 'polypeptide(L)'
;MKEETNISHILQRLEPSSELKRSVMERASQLEAGRKTFGNRMAADNRQIQKENITMNAISTKETAYVKKRFPLAVISAAACAAVVIGLAAVTLNKDDTKFINESSSHNSSAEQKENPVIAVDDESTREGLLTVTDAVGRPYTITDKNRIAAIDSLVEKAMTYPVADNCDIPTRRTLEYYVGGEKRTVGLGDEGYAAPGVYLGIASDGDDDSGTEYLTITVNGTKHLVERYSDGSPYYDLLYATEKDSPMFFNDKELITYDETAVPKALDIISDIRKNGTQLADIGGSPLSDIEKLQEIPDTDLSFTLSGVNYTVGLYEDHDLISIKLYGCIGDELPTAYYENARKWIDDINALIDSVEISEAYLYTSRELSEIDVYNNPEIVGYIRIPDLVNAAGQEYISNEVTQHDDNEYYLTHDCVDRFSESGCIFADCNNNVTGEERSDNIILYGHNIRTLGTMFTHLTDLDDGTGDMLNKCPDILFGTVRDDGLAQYAIIGAGCVRLENVSSFLNEYRSFDNDSHTFDSWIKNVKETCSIMRDIDCDADDEYLTLITTVPADNAEDYRFAVFARKLRSDDEAPELNFKPVKDSPFVIEPVEEVKMPDISELTEEQAVAALNDAGLNCVISYDFDYTEKGHVCYSYAPYYDPLHPLDYVCKGATVEVHVSLGEYDGERTEPTDNYPFAYPVTKNIKLEVPVPDSMKGSYTFSIFEGTGAGYTKTIDDMSGVESISFDTNEADKMRLVVYAKNNDAKDGKYIRYADFEADHADNTYHLIGTLNTDELLETMK
;
A
#
# COMPACT_ATOMS: atom_id res chain seq x y z
N MET A 1 17.18 -31.82 43.86
CA MET A 1 17.33 -30.71 44.84
C MET A 1 17.71 -29.34 44.25
N LYS A 2 18.20 -29.20 43.00
CA LYS A 2 18.28 -27.87 42.33
C LYS A 2 17.16 -27.63 41.31
N GLU A 3 16.48 -28.68 40.83
CA GLU A 3 15.30 -28.55 39.95
C GLU A 3 13.99 -28.30 40.70
N GLU A 4 13.79 -28.88 41.89
CA GLU A 4 12.58 -28.63 42.71
C GLU A 4 12.49 -27.18 43.21
N THR A 5 13.62 -26.50 43.41
CA THR A 5 13.67 -25.10 43.83
C THR A 5 13.23 -24.14 42.71
N ASN A 6 13.47 -24.50 41.44
CA ASN A 6 13.04 -23.71 40.28
C ASN A 6 11.53 -23.84 40.02
N ILE A 7 10.97 -25.04 40.21
CA ILE A 7 9.52 -25.27 40.02
C ILE A 7 8.71 -24.57 41.13
N SER A 8 9.21 -24.55 42.36
CA SER A 8 8.58 -23.82 43.46
C SER A 8 8.57 -22.29 43.26
N HIS A 9 9.61 -21.73 42.63
CA HIS A 9 9.69 -20.29 42.33
C HIS A 9 8.77 -19.88 41.17
N ILE A 10 8.57 -20.77 40.20
CA ILE A 10 7.63 -20.57 39.08
C ILE A 10 6.19 -20.65 39.57
N LEU A 11 5.87 -21.61 40.45
CA LEU A 11 4.53 -21.73 41.05
C LEU A 11 4.17 -20.55 41.96
N GLN A 12 5.16 -19.94 42.63
CA GLN A 12 4.95 -18.75 43.46
C GLN A 12 4.77 -17.46 42.63
N ARG A 13 5.28 -17.43 41.39
CA ARG A 13 5.04 -16.35 40.40
C ARG A 13 3.71 -16.47 39.67
N LEU A 14 3.13 -17.67 39.61
CA LEU A 14 1.83 -17.95 39.00
C LEU A 14 0.67 -17.87 40.01
N GLU A 15 0.94 -17.64 41.30
CA GLU A 15 -0.12 -17.42 42.28
C GLU A 15 -0.72 -16.01 42.10
N PRO A 16 -2.04 -15.90 41.91
CA PRO A 16 -2.71 -14.60 41.83
C PRO A 16 -2.51 -13.82 43.13
N SER A 17 -2.25 -12.51 43.02
CA SER A 17 -2.02 -11.63 44.17
C SER A 17 -3.19 -11.73 45.16
N SER A 18 -2.91 -11.52 46.45
CA SER A 18 -3.93 -11.51 47.50
C SER A 18 -5.07 -10.51 47.22
N GLU A 19 -4.74 -9.44 46.50
CA GLU A 19 -5.69 -8.43 46.01
C GLU A 19 -6.59 -8.95 44.89
N LEU A 20 -6.03 -9.69 43.94
CA LEU A 20 -6.80 -10.33 42.87
C LEU A 20 -7.72 -11.42 43.42
N LYS A 21 -7.23 -12.24 44.36
CA LYS A 21 -8.06 -13.24 45.08
C LYS A 21 -9.20 -12.56 45.84
N ARG A 22 -8.95 -11.41 46.48
CA ARG A 22 -9.99 -10.63 47.20
C ARG A 22 -11.03 -10.03 46.26
N SER A 23 -10.61 -9.41 45.15
CA SER A 23 -11.48 -8.80 44.14
C SER A 23 -12.40 -9.83 43.47
N VAL A 24 -11.87 -11.03 43.19
CA VAL A 24 -12.65 -12.13 42.63
C VAL A 24 -13.68 -12.65 43.65
N MET A 25 -13.33 -12.78 44.93
CA MET A 25 -14.30 -13.18 45.97
C MET A 25 -15.36 -12.11 46.24
N GLU A 26 -15.01 -10.82 46.19
CA GLU A 26 -15.97 -9.72 46.29
C GLU A 26 -16.97 -9.73 45.13
N ARG A 27 -16.50 -9.93 43.89
CA ARG A 27 -17.36 -10.06 42.71
C ARG A 27 -18.24 -11.31 42.76
N ALA A 28 -17.71 -12.44 43.21
CA ALA A 28 -18.48 -13.68 43.38
C ALA A 28 -19.61 -13.51 44.42
N SER A 29 -19.33 -12.83 45.54
CA SER A 29 -20.33 -12.52 46.57
C SER A 29 -21.42 -11.56 46.07
N GLN A 30 -21.05 -10.56 45.24
CA GLN A 30 -22.01 -9.64 44.60
C GLN A 30 -22.91 -10.35 43.57
N LEU A 31 -22.36 -11.29 42.79
CA LEU A 31 -23.11 -12.14 41.85
C LEU A 31 -24.08 -13.08 42.57
N GLU A 32 -23.66 -13.66 43.69
CA GLU A 32 -24.48 -14.57 44.50
C GLU A 32 -25.59 -13.82 45.27
N ALA A 33 -25.34 -12.57 45.67
CA ALA A 33 -26.34 -11.65 46.18
C ALA A 33 -27.38 -11.26 45.10
N GLY A 34 -26.93 -10.99 43.87
CA GLY A 34 -27.81 -10.71 42.72
C GLY A 34 -28.71 -11.90 42.35
N ARG A 35 -28.20 -13.13 42.50
CA ARG A 35 -28.95 -14.38 42.22
C ARG A 35 -30.07 -14.65 43.23
N LYS A 36 -29.98 -14.13 44.46
CA LYS A 36 -31.06 -14.19 45.47
C LYS A 36 -32.16 -13.16 45.23
N THR A 37 -31.88 -12.09 44.49
CA THR A 37 -32.86 -11.02 44.19
C THR A 37 -33.77 -11.36 43.02
N PHE A 38 -33.33 -12.25 42.11
CA PHE A 38 -34.07 -12.67 40.90
C PHE A 38 -34.53 -14.13 40.95
N GLY A 39 -35.20 -14.51 42.04
CA GLY A 39 -35.73 -15.86 42.22
C GLY A 39 -36.89 -16.22 41.27
N ASN A 40 -36.72 -17.35 40.56
CA ASN A 40 -37.73 -18.33 40.13
C ASN A 40 -39.07 -17.85 39.54
N ARG A 41 -39.22 -17.93 38.20
CA ARG A 41 -40.47 -18.42 37.56
C ARG A 41 -40.17 -19.18 36.26
N MET A 42 -40.39 -20.49 36.27
CA MET A 42 -40.67 -21.27 35.06
C MET A 42 -42.17 -21.48 34.91
N ALA A 43 -42.63 -21.35 33.65
CA ALA A 43 -43.81 -21.92 33.00
C ALA A 43 -45.21 -21.70 33.59
N ALA A 44 -46.04 -20.92 32.88
CA ALA A 44 -47.28 -21.40 32.22
C ALA A 44 -48.29 -20.25 31.95
N ASP A 45 -48.95 -20.37 30.79
CA ASP A 45 -50.27 -19.88 30.37
C ASP A 45 -50.54 -18.44 29.86
N ASN A 46 -51.07 -18.46 28.63
CA ASN A 46 -51.84 -17.47 27.88
C ASN A 46 -52.89 -16.69 28.69
N ARG A 47 -52.91 -15.36 28.55
CA ARG A 47 -54.02 -14.56 27.96
C ARG A 47 -53.75 -13.05 28.03
N GLN A 48 -54.32 -12.34 27.05
CA GLN A 48 -54.46 -10.88 26.87
C GLN A 48 -54.37 -10.02 28.15
N ILE A 49 -53.74 -8.84 28.06
CA ILE A 49 -54.36 -7.52 28.32
C ILE A 49 -53.36 -6.38 28.02
N GLN A 50 -53.84 -5.48 27.14
CA GLN A 50 -53.73 -4.02 27.04
C GLN A 50 -52.40 -3.27 27.27
N LYS A 51 -52.13 -2.41 26.28
CA LYS A 51 -51.28 -1.21 26.33
C LYS A 51 -51.58 -0.36 27.56
N GLU A 52 -50.54 -0.09 28.35
CA GLU A 52 -50.35 1.21 29.02
C GLU A 52 -48.85 1.48 29.20
N ASN A 53 -48.49 2.76 29.05
CA ASN A 53 -47.14 3.28 28.88
C ASN A 53 -46.26 3.04 30.11
N ILE A 54 -45.10 2.41 29.91
CA ILE A 54 -43.97 2.49 30.83
C ILE A 54 -42.91 3.39 30.19
N THR A 55 -42.79 4.60 30.72
CA THR A 55 -41.64 5.47 30.50
C THR A 55 -40.44 4.84 31.21
N MET A 56 -39.53 4.22 30.45
CA MET A 56 -38.19 3.88 30.97
C MET A 56 -37.26 5.06 30.68
N ASN A 57 -36.83 5.73 31.74
CA ASN A 57 -35.70 6.65 31.68
C ASN A 57 -34.45 5.91 31.19
N ALA A 58 -33.70 6.57 30.32
CA ALA A 58 -32.44 6.12 29.76
C ALA A 58 -31.52 5.53 30.85
N ILE A 59 -31.26 4.23 30.76
CA ILE A 59 -30.14 3.61 31.44
C ILE A 59 -28.95 3.74 30.49
N SER A 60 -28.00 4.57 30.92
CA SER A 60 -26.62 4.74 30.44
C SER A 60 -26.07 3.56 29.62
N THR A 61 -25.82 3.82 28.33
CA THR A 61 -25.06 2.99 27.39
C THR A 61 -23.57 2.85 27.73
N LYS A 62 -23.08 3.47 28.80
CA LYS A 62 -21.66 3.40 29.22
C LYS A 62 -21.24 2.08 29.89
N GLU A 63 -22.16 1.22 30.33
CA GLU A 63 -21.78 -0.04 31.01
C GLU A 63 -21.75 -1.27 30.09
N THR A 64 -22.37 -1.23 28.91
CA THR A 64 -22.37 -2.37 27.98
C THR A 64 -21.13 -2.38 27.06
N ALA A 65 -20.47 -1.23 26.88
CA ALA A 65 -19.24 -1.12 26.08
C ALA A 65 -17.98 -1.60 26.81
N TYR A 66 -18.01 -1.69 28.14
CA TYR A 66 -16.82 -2.02 28.96
C TYR A 66 -16.49 -3.54 29.00
N VAL A 67 -17.35 -4.40 28.46
CA VAL A 67 -17.15 -5.87 28.49
C VAL A 67 -16.55 -6.44 27.20
N LYS A 68 -16.62 -5.72 26.07
CA LYS A 68 -16.05 -6.18 24.79
C LYS A 68 -14.57 -5.83 24.58
N LYS A 69 -14.00 -4.88 25.32
CA LYS A 69 -12.62 -4.38 25.12
C LYS A 69 -11.54 -5.10 25.94
N ARG A 70 -11.81 -6.28 26.54
CA ARG A 70 -10.85 -6.95 27.44
C ARG A 70 -10.69 -8.47 27.31
N PHE A 71 -11.08 -9.06 26.17
CA PHE A 71 -10.81 -10.48 25.90
C PHE A 71 -10.49 -10.70 24.41
N PRO A 72 -9.25 -11.08 24.03
CA PRO A 72 -9.04 -11.83 22.80
C PRO A 72 -9.79 -13.17 22.90
N LEU A 73 -10.19 -13.73 21.76
CA LEU A 73 -10.84 -15.04 21.63
C LEU A 73 -9.98 -16.16 22.27
N ALA A 74 -10.08 -16.35 23.58
CA ALA A 74 -9.50 -17.46 24.33
C ALA A 74 -10.40 -17.95 25.48
N VAL A 75 -11.68 -17.53 25.54
CA VAL A 75 -12.64 -18.04 26.53
C VAL A 75 -13.95 -18.47 25.88
N ILE A 76 -13.87 -19.37 24.91
CA ILE A 76 -14.87 -20.43 24.75
C ILE A 76 -14.15 -21.76 24.98
N SER A 77 -13.79 -22.07 26.23
CA SER A 77 -13.59 -23.48 26.62
C SER A 77 -13.53 -23.79 28.12
N ALA A 78 -13.80 -22.90 29.08
CA ALA A 78 -13.86 -23.34 30.48
C ALA A 78 -15.06 -24.28 30.77
N ALA A 79 -16.20 -24.08 30.07
CA ALA A 79 -17.35 -24.99 30.12
C ALA A 79 -17.18 -26.23 29.21
N ALA A 80 -16.44 -26.10 28.09
CA ALA A 80 -16.13 -27.22 27.21
C ALA A 80 -15.08 -28.17 27.82
N CYS A 81 -14.09 -27.63 28.54
CA CYS A 81 -13.11 -28.41 29.30
C CYS A 81 -13.75 -29.13 30.49
N ALA A 82 -14.77 -28.56 31.14
CA ALA A 82 -15.52 -29.28 32.18
C ALA A 82 -16.35 -30.45 31.62
N ALA A 83 -16.91 -30.32 30.41
CA ALA A 83 -17.63 -31.41 29.74
C ALA A 83 -16.69 -32.53 29.25
N VAL A 84 -15.50 -32.19 28.77
CA VAL A 84 -14.46 -33.15 28.36
C VAL A 84 -13.83 -33.84 29.57
N VAL A 85 -13.63 -33.14 30.69
CA VAL A 85 -13.10 -33.74 31.94
C VAL A 85 -14.12 -34.65 32.63
N ILE A 86 -15.42 -34.35 32.53
CA ILE A 86 -16.49 -35.25 33.00
C ILE A 86 -16.68 -36.45 32.05
N GLY A 87 -16.45 -36.27 30.74
CA GLY A 87 -16.44 -37.34 29.74
C GLY A 87 -15.24 -38.30 29.87
N LEU A 88 -14.04 -37.78 30.15
CA LEU A 88 -12.83 -38.60 30.34
C LEU A 88 -12.81 -39.36 31.68
N ALA A 89 -13.47 -38.84 32.72
CA ALA A 89 -13.63 -39.55 33.99
C ALA A 89 -14.56 -40.78 33.88
N ALA A 90 -15.42 -40.85 32.85
CA ALA A 90 -16.30 -41.99 32.60
C ALA A 90 -15.63 -43.14 31.83
N VAL A 91 -14.48 -42.89 31.18
CA VAL A 91 -13.77 -43.89 30.34
C VAL A 91 -12.58 -44.54 31.05
N THR A 92 -12.15 -44.03 32.21
CA THR A 92 -10.98 -44.54 32.96
C THR A 92 -11.30 -45.57 34.06
N LEU A 93 -12.49 -46.18 34.04
CA LEU A 93 -12.77 -47.40 34.81
C LEU A 93 -12.76 -48.62 33.89
N ASN A 94 -11.58 -49.06 33.44
CA ASN A 94 -11.32 -50.47 33.14
C ASN A 94 -9.80 -50.76 33.01
N LYS A 95 -9.23 -51.12 34.16
CA LYS A 95 -8.23 -52.17 34.45
C LYS A 95 -7.19 -52.65 33.40
N ASP A 96 -5.96 -52.71 33.93
CA ASP A 96 -4.94 -53.77 33.89
C ASP A 96 -4.11 -54.00 32.60
N ASP A 97 -2.85 -53.56 32.63
CA ASP A 97 -1.62 -54.39 32.83
C ASP A 97 -0.38 -53.90 32.05
N THR A 98 0.69 -53.64 32.82
CA THR A 98 2.16 -53.80 32.60
C THR A 98 2.79 -53.70 31.18
N LYS A 99 3.95 -53.07 30.92
CA LYS A 99 5.26 -53.15 31.60
C LYS A 99 6.30 -52.21 30.94
N PHE A 100 7.27 -51.76 31.75
CA PHE A 100 8.50 -50.99 31.45
C PHE A 100 9.53 -51.70 30.53
N ILE A 101 10.44 -50.91 29.92
CA ILE A 101 11.94 -50.94 29.90
C ILE A 101 12.39 -49.82 28.92
N ASN A 102 13.08 -48.71 29.24
CA ASN A 102 14.39 -48.36 29.84
C ASN A 102 15.65 -48.47 28.93
N GLU A 103 16.42 -47.36 28.94
CA GLU A 103 17.87 -47.17 28.63
C GLU A 103 18.31 -47.06 27.16
N SER A 104 19.30 -46.24 26.74
CA SER A 104 20.11 -45.14 27.30
C SER A 104 21.16 -44.69 26.25
N SER A 105 21.46 -43.37 26.13
CA SER A 105 22.77 -42.72 25.79
C SER A 105 23.50 -43.08 24.47
N SER A 106 24.17 -42.21 23.68
CA SER A 106 24.75 -40.85 23.84
C SER A 106 25.30 -40.31 22.50
N HIS A 107 25.17 -38.98 22.29
CA HIS A 107 26.08 -37.97 21.68
C HIS A 107 26.95 -38.28 20.44
N ASN A 108 27.17 -37.41 19.44
CA ASN A 108 26.80 -36.00 19.21
C ASN A 108 27.07 -35.59 17.74
N SER A 109 26.25 -34.65 17.25
CA SER A 109 26.49 -33.53 16.30
C SER A 109 27.01 -33.77 14.87
N SER A 110 26.12 -33.54 13.90
CA SER A 110 26.26 -32.47 12.89
C SER A 110 24.87 -32.07 12.38
N ALA A 111 24.68 -30.78 12.13
CA ALA A 111 23.40 -30.11 11.95
C ALA A 111 22.70 -30.42 10.63
N GLU A 112 21.39 -30.65 10.68
CA GLU A 112 20.45 -30.52 9.56
C GLU A 112 19.06 -30.19 10.12
N GLN A 113 18.31 -29.43 9.32
CA GLN A 113 17.07 -28.71 9.61
C GLN A 113 15.99 -29.55 10.33
N LYS A 114 15.26 -28.93 11.27
CA LYS A 114 14.10 -29.55 11.92
C LYS A 114 12.81 -28.87 11.50
N GLU A 115 12.04 -29.63 10.73
CA GLU A 115 10.60 -29.57 10.57
C GLU A 115 9.87 -29.57 11.93
N ASN A 116 8.76 -28.83 12.00
CA ASN A 116 7.80 -28.89 13.11
C ASN A 116 6.77 -30.02 12.86
N PRO A 117 6.21 -30.63 13.93
CA PRO A 117 5.69 -31.99 13.87
C PRO A 117 4.25 -32.10 13.38
N VAL A 118 4.03 -33.14 12.58
CA VAL A 118 2.74 -33.68 12.12
C VAL A 118 1.87 -34.12 13.31
N ILE A 119 0.65 -33.59 13.40
CA ILE A 119 -0.46 -34.22 14.12
C ILE A 119 -1.30 -34.95 13.07
N ALA A 120 -1.16 -36.28 13.02
CA ALA A 120 -2.02 -37.16 12.23
C ALA A 120 -3.10 -37.76 13.14
N VAL A 121 -4.36 -37.41 12.90
CA VAL A 121 -5.51 -38.32 12.96
C VAL A 121 -6.52 -37.83 11.92
N ASP A 122 -6.45 -38.42 10.72
CA ASP A 122 -7.46 -38.27 9.67
C ASP A 122 -8.73 -39.04 10.05
N ASP A 123 -9.86 -38.35 10.00
CA ASP A 123 -11.13 -38.96 9.62
C ASP A 123 -11.57 -38.29 8.31
N GLU A 124 -10.97 -38.72 7.19
CA GLU A 124 -11.25 -38.25 5.82
C GLU A 124 -12.74 -38.32 5.45
N SER A 125 -13.55 -39.08 6.18
CA SER A 125 -14.99 -39.23 5.94
C SER A 125 -15.85 -38.05 6.44
N THR A 126 -15.28 -37.07 7.15
CA THR A 126 -16.03 -35.98 7.82
C THR A 126 -15.89 -34.59 7.18
N ARG A 127 -15.14 -34.45 6.08
CA ARG A 127 -14.92 -33.16 5.38
C ARG A 127 -15.82 -32.91 4.16
N GLU A 128 -16.75 -33.82 3.84
CA GLU A 128 -17.75 -33.59 2.80
C GLU A 128 -18.71 -32.44 3.18
N GLY A 129 -18.70 -31.36 2.38
CA GLY A 129 -19.51 -30.15 2.61
C GLY A 129 -18.76 -28.97 3.23
N LEU A 130 -17.43 -28.98 3.19
CA LEU A 130 -16.57 -27.85 3.52
C LEU A 130 -15.68 -27.53 2.32
N LEU A 131 -15.60 -26.26 1.95
CA LEU A 131 -14.64 -25.73 0.98
C LEU A 131 -13.82 -24.62 1.65
N THR A 132 -12.50 -24.77 1.65
CA THR A 132 -11.56 -23.76 2.13
C THR A 132 -11.10 -22.91 0.95
N VAL A 133 -11.19 -21.59 1.08
CA VAL A 133 -10.67 -20.62 0.11
C VAL A 133 -9.50 -19.89 0.75
N THR A 134 -8.41 -19.71 0.01
CA THR A 134 -7.28 -18.86 0.36
C THR A 134 -7.20 -17.74 -0.67
N ASP A 135 -7.29 -16.49 -0.23
CA ASP A 135 -7.24 -15.31 -1.10
C ASP A 135 -5.83 -14.96 -1.59
N ALA A 136 -5.70 -13.85 -2.35
CA ALA A 136 -4.46 -13.42 -3.00
C ALA A 136 -3.35 -13.05 -2.01
N VAL A 137 -3.71 -12.66 -0.79
CA VAL A 137 -2.76 -12.31 0.28
C VAL A 137 -2.56 -13.47 1.27
N GLY A 138 -3.04 -14.67 0.93
CA GLY A 138 -2.81 -15.90 1.69
C GLY A 138 -3.77 -16.14 2.86
N ARG A 139 -4.85 -15.36 3.00
CA ARG A 139 -5.79 -15.51 4.13
C ARG A 139 -6.84 -16.59 3.84
N PRO A 140 -7.00 -17.60 4.72
CA PRO A 140 -7.99 -18.66 4.52
C PRO A 140 -9.38 -18.34 5.12
N TYR A 141 -10.45 -18.79 4.47
CA TYR A 141 -11.82 -18.83 4.99
C TYR A 141 -12.59 -20.05 4.46
N THR A 142 -13.76 -20.35 5.04
CA THR A 142 -14.52 -21.58 4.71
C THR A 142 -15.93 -21.30 4.24
N ILE A 143 -16.33 -21.97 3.16
CA ILE A 143 -17.70 -22.07 2.67
C ILE A 143 -18.27 -23.43 3.13
N THR A 144 -19.48 -23.43 3.71
CA THR A 144 -20.16 -24.64 4.22
C THR A 144 -21.52 -24.90 3.56
N ASP A 145 -21.95 -24.03 2.64
CA ASP A 145 -23.18 -24.23 1.88
C ASP A 145 -22.98 -25.33 0.83
N LYS A 146 -23.66 -26.46 1.03
CA LYS A 146 -23.53 -27.64 0.16
C LYS A 146 -24.00 -27.40 -1.27
N ASN A 147 -25.00 -26.55 -1.48
CA ASN A 147 -25.47 -26.23 -2.82
C ASN A 147 -24.44 -25.35 -3.53
N ARG A 148 -23.88 -24.35 -2.82
CA ARG A 148 -22.81 -23.50 -3.35
C ARG A 148 -21.57 -24.32 -3.69
N ILE A 149 -21.15 -25.24 -2.82
CA ILE A 149 -20.00 -26.12 -3.06
C ILE A 149 -20.22 -27.04 -4.27
N ALA A 150 -21.39 -27.70 -4.38
CA ALA A 150 -21.70 -28.57 -5.52
C ALA A 150 -21.71 -27.83 -6.87
N ALA A 151 -22.01 -26.54 -6.80
CA ALA A 151 -22.17 -25.70 -7.96
C ALA A 151 -20.81 -25.06 -8.35
N ILE A 152 -19.96 -24.69 -7.37
CA ILE A 152 -18.52 -24.42 -7.59
C ILE A 152 -17.87 -25.65 -8.24
N ASP A 153 -18.16 -26.85 -7.75
CA ASP A 153 -17.63 -28.09 -8.32
C ASP A 153 -18.03 -28.26 -9.80
N SER A 154 -19.27 -27.91 -10.16
CA SER A 154 -19.74 -27.95 -11.55
C SER A 154 -18.99 -26.96 -12.46
N LEU A 155 -18.61 -25.78 -11.95
CA LEU A 155 -17.78 -24.81 -12.66
C LEU A 155 -16.35 -25.31 -12.83
N VAL A 156 -15.81 -25.99 -11.83
CA VAL A 156 -14.48 -26.63 -11.92
C VAL A 156 -14.49 -27.76 -12.96
N GLU A 157 -15.54 -28.60 -12.98
CA GLU A 157 -15.73 -29.61 -14.03
C GLU A 157 -15.84 -28.95 -15.42
N LYS A 158 -16.53 -27.80 -15.54
CA LYS A 158 -16.58 -27.03 -16.79
C LYS A 158 -15.18 -26.54 -17.19
N ALA A 159 -14.42 -25.97 -16.26
CA ALA A 159 -13.04 -25.52 -16.50
C ALA A 159 -12.14 -26.67 -16.98
N MET A 160 -12.32 -27.88 -16.45
CA MET A 160 -11.56 -29.05 -16.87
C MET A 160 -11.81 -29.49 -18.32
N THR A 161 -12.88 -28.99 -18.96
CA THR A 161 -13.13 -29.22 -20.40
C THR A 161 -12.32 -28.30 -21.32
N TYR A 162 -11.75 -27.22 -20.77
CA TYR A 162 -10.93 -26.28 -21.53
C TYR A 162 -9.52 -26.83 -21.79
N PRO A 163 -8.84 -26.35 -22.84
CA PRO A 163 -7.55 -26.88 -23.24
C PRO A 163 -6.46 -26.69 -22.17
N VAL A 164 -5.54 -27.65 -22.10
CA VAL A 164 -4.45 -27.68 -21.12
C VAL A 164 -3.20 -27.04 -21.72
N ALA A 165 -2.45 -26.27 -20.92
CA ALA A 165 -1.18 -25.67 -21.34
C ALA A 165 0.00 -26.14 -20.49
N ASP A 166 1.09 -26.52 -21.16
CA ASP A 166 2.27 -27.11 -20.50
C ASP A 166 3.35 -26.09 -20.06
N ASN A 167 3.23 -24.79 -20.37
CA ASN A 167 4.29 -23.79 -20.09
C ASN A 167 3.76 -22.39 -19.73
N CYS A 168 2.62 -22.29 -19.05
CA CYS A 168 2.06 -21.01 -18.62
C CYS A 168 2.35 -20.82 -17.13
N ASP A 169 3.24 -19.89 -16.76
CA ASP A 169 3.62 -19.63 -15.36
C ASP A 169 2.94 -18.36 -14.83
N ILE A 170 1.62 -18.46 -14.67
CA ILE A 170 0.80 -17.38 -14.10
C ILE A 170 0.74 -17.58 -12.57
N PRO A 171 1.04 -16.53 -11.77
CA PRO A 171 0.87 -16.57 -10.32
C PRO A 171 -0.55 -16.96 -9.93
N THR A 172 -0.73 -17.73 -8.85
CA THR A 172 -2.07 -18.09 -8.37
C THR A 172 -2.60 -17.00 -7.44
N ARG A 173 -3.68 -16.34 -7.84
CA ARG A 173 -4.39 -15.31 -7.07
C ARG A 173 -5.32 -15.89 -6.02
N ARG A 174 -5.86 -17.10 -6.20
CA ARG A 174 -6.79 -17.71 -5.22
C ARG A 174 -6.71 -19.23 -5.25
N THR A 175 -6.74 -19.86 -4.08
CA THR A 175 -6.75 -21.33 -3.97
C THR A 175 -8.02 -21.84 -3.30
N LEU A 176 -8.60 -22.92 -3.82
CA LEU A 176 -9.77 -23.62 -3.29
C LEU A 176 -9.37 -25.04 -2.92
N GLU A 177 -9.80 -25.52 -1.76
CA GLU A 177 -9.63 -26.90 -1.32
C GLU A 177 -10.94 -27.48 -0.78
N TYR A 178 -11.42 -28.58 -1.38
CA TYR A 178 -12.65 -29.26 -0.97
C TYR A 178 -12.64 -30.74 -1.35
N TYR A 179 -13.68 -31.49 -0.96
CA TYR A 179 -13.78 -32.93 -1.23
C TYR A 179 -14.94 -33.25 -2.15
N VAL A 180 -14.71 -34.11 -3.15
CA VAL A 180 -15.72 -34.60 -4.10
C VAL A 180 -15.66 -36.12 -4.11
N GLY A 181 -16.74 -36.78 -3.69
CA GLY A 181 -16.81 -38.25 -3.66
C GLY A 181 -15.74 -38.91 -2.78
N GLY A 182 -15.29 -38.23 -1.72
CA GLY A 182 -14.23 -38.69 -0.81
C GLY A 182 -12.80 -38.35 -1.24
N GLU A 183 -12.57 -37.75 -2.41
CA GLU A 183 -11.24 -37.34 -2.87
C GLU A 183 -11.02 -35.83 -2.69
N LYS A 184 -9.83 -35.42 -2.23
CA LYS A 184 -9.45 -34.00 -2.12
C LYS A 184 -9.25 -33.41 -3.52
N ARG A 185 -9.86 -32.25 -3.75
CA ARG A 185 -9.71 -31.41 -4.94
C ARG A 185 -9.08 -30.07 -4.55
N THR A 186 -7.99 -29.72 -5.22
CA THR A 186 -7.31 -28.42 -5.08
C THR A 186 -7.44 -27.66 -6.40
N VAL A 187 -7.88 -26.40 -6.32
CA VAL A 187 -8.10 -25.53 -7.49
C VAL A 187 -7.36 -24.21 -7.28
N GLY A 188 -6.54 -23.78 -8.23
CA GLY A 188 -5.89 -22.47 -8.24
C GLY A 188 -6.46 -21.60 -9.35
N LEU A 189 -6.88 -20.37 -9.03
CA LEU A 189 -7.23 -19.35 -10.01
C LEU A 189 -5.98 -18.49 -10.26
N GLY A 190 -5.50 -18.44 -11.50
CA GLY A 190 -4.36 -17.60 -11.89
C GLY A 190 -4.67 -16.11 -11.78
N ASP A 191 -3.66 -15.26 -11.68
CA ASP A 191 -3.83 -13.81 -11.59
C ASP A 191 -4.21 -13.19 -12.95
N GLU A 192 -5.21 -12.32 -12.95
CA GLU A 192 -5.73 -11.68 -14.17
C GLU A 192 -4.80 -10.61 -14.74
N GLY A 193 -3.90 -10.04 -13.93
CA GLY A 193 -2.86 -9.13 -14.37
C GLY A 193 -1.78 -9.79 -15.23
N TYR A 194 -1.75 -11.13 -15.24
CA TYR A 194 -0.75 -11.94 -15.93
C TYR A 194 -1.40 -12.85 -17.00
N ALA A 195 -2.43 -12.35 -17.69
CA ALA A 195 -3.09 -13.09 -18.76
C ALA A 195 -2.08 -13.54 -19.82
N ALA A 196 -2.18 -14.81 -20.26
CA ALA A 196 -1.26 -15.35 -21.25
C ALA A 196 -1.59 -14.81 -22.64
N PRO A 197 -0.68 -14.06 -23.30
CA PRO A 197 -0.89 -13.66 -24.69
C PRO A 197 -0.81 -14.92 -25.57
N GLY A 198 -1.89 -15.24 -26.28
CA GLY A 198 -1.89 -16.17 -27.40
C GLY A 198 -1.21 -17.51 -27.14
N VAL A 199 -1.76 -18.37 -26.28
CA VAL A 199 -1.46 -19.80 -26.39
C VAL A 199 -2.20 -20.31 -27.63
N TYR A 200 -1.47 -20.45 -28.73
CA TYR A 200 -1.99 -20.92 -30.01
C TYR A 200 -2.50 -22.36 -29.86
N LEU A 201 -3.74 -22.53 -29.41
CA LEU A 201 -4.43 -23.81 -29.29
C LEU A 201 -4.94 -24.33 -30.64
N GLY A 202 -4.26 -24.01 -31.75
CA GLY A 202 -4.48 -24.66 -33.05
C GLY A 202 -5.91 -24.66 -33.61
N ILE A 203 -6.81 -23.81 -33.12
CA ILE A 203 -8.16 -23.64 -33.68
C ILE A 203 -8.15 -22.35 -34.48
N ALA A 204 -7.89 -22.46 -35.78
CA ALA A 204 -8.01 -21.35 -36.70
C ALA A 204 -9.49 -20.96 -36.83
N SER A 205 -9.85 -19.74 -36.43
CA SER A 205 -11.02 -19.05 -36.97
C SER A 205 -10.51 -17.95 -37.89
N ASP A 206 -10.80 -18.10 -39.18
CA ASP A 206 -10.52 -17.11 -40.22
C ASP A 206 -11.23 -15.78 -39.89
N GLY A 207 -10.48 -14.71 -39.63
CA GLY A 207 -11.04 -13.35 -39.50
C GLY A 207 -10.01 -12.31 -39.04
N ASP A 208 -9.82 -11.27 -39.84
CA ASP A 208 -8.92 -10.12 -39.65
C ASP A 208 -9.35 -9.18 -38.49
N ASP A 209 -9.26 -9.60 -37.21
CA ASP A 209 -9.36 -8.65 -36.08
C ASP A 209 -8.21 -8.84 -35.07
N ASP A 210 -7.50 -7.73 -34.85
CA ASP A 210 -6.20 -7.56 -34.17
C ASP A 210 -6.29 -7.60 -32.62
N SER A 211 -7.23 -8.38 -32.06
CA SER A 211 -7.29 -8.61 -30.62
C SER A 211 -6.91 -10.05 -30.33
N GLY A 212 -5.65 -10.28 -29.93
CA GLY A 212 -5.23 -11.61 -29.49
C GLY A 212 -6.13 -12.08 -28.34
N THR A 213 -6.78 -13.23 -28.50
CA THR A 213 -7.58 -13.82 -27.42
C THR A 213 -6.70 -14.06 -26.20
N GLU A 214 -6.96 -13.35 -25.12
CA GLU A 214 -6.26 -13.51 -23.83
C GLU A 214 -6.87 -14.67 -23.05
N TYR A 215 -6.01 -15.49 -22.44
CA TYR A 215 -6.42 -16.63 -21.62
C TYR A 215 -5.99 -16.46 -20.16
N LEU A 216 -6.89 -16.80 -19.26
CA LEU A 216 -6.69 -16.95 -17.83
C LEU A 216 -6.43 -18.42 -17.48
N THR A 217 -5.80 -18.69 -16.34
CA THR A 217 -5.52 -20.08 -15.92
C THR A 217 -6.37 -20.53 -14.74
N ILE A 218 -6.88 -21.75 -14.84
CA ILE A 218 -7.50 -22.48 -13.73
C ILE A 218 -6.73 -23.78 -13.55
N THR A 219 -6.03 -23.93 -12.43
CA THR A 219 -5.22 -25.11 -12.12
C THR A 219 -6.03 -26.08 -11.27
N VAL A 220 -6.41 -27.23 -11.81
CA VAL A 220 -7.16 -28.26 -11.08
C VAL A 220 -6.26 -29.46 -10.81
N ASN A 221 -6.01 -29.77 -9.53
CA ASN A 221 -5.11 -30.85 -9.09
C ASN A 221 -3.75 -30.83 -9.81
N GLY A 222 -3.19 -29.64 -10.02
CA GLY A 222 -1.91 -29.42 -10.70
C GLY A 222 -1.98 -29.34 -12.23
N THR A 223 -3.13 -29.59 -12.85
CA THR A 223 -3.33 -29.47 -14.30
C THR A 223 -3.86 -28.08 -14.65
N LYS A 224 -3.17 -27.34 -15.52
CA LYS A 224 -3.51 -25.95 -15.87
C LYS A 224 -4.43 -25.90 -17.10
N HIS A 225 -5.65 -25.40 -16.93
CA HIS A 225 -6.63 -25.20 -17.99
C HIS A 225 -6.69 -23.72 -18.40
N LEU A 226 -6.73 -23.44 -19.70
CA LEU A 226 -6.80 -22.09 -20.27
C LEU A 226 -8.24 -21.69 -20.57
N VAL A 227 -8.71 -20.65 -19.90
CA VAL A 227 -10.07 -20.13 -20.05
C VAL A 227 -10.00 -18.75 -20.69
N GLU A 228 -10.78 -18.51 -21.74
CA GLU A 228 -10.81 -17.22 -22.43
C GLU A 228 -11.29 -16.09 -21.51
N ARG A 229 -10.51 -15.01 -21.44
CA ARG A 229 -10.70 -13.88 -20.50
C ARG A 229 -12.05 -13.19 -20.72
N TYR A 230 -12.40 -12.86 -21.96
CA TYR A 230 -13.60 -12.06 -22.26
C TYR A 230 -14.77 -12.88 -22.81
N SER A 231 -14.80 -14.19 -22.54
CA SER A 231 -15.91 -15.04 -22.99
C SER A 231 -17.11 -14.98 -22.05
N ASP A 232 -18.29 -14.72 -22.60
CA ASP A 232 -19.55 -14.87 -21.88
C ASP A 232 -19.67 -16.31 -21.34
N GLY A 233 -19.87 -16.44 -20.03
CA GLY A 233 -19.94 -17.74 -19.35
C GLY A 233 -18.57 -18.40 -19.09
N SER A 234 -17.48 -17.62 -19.11
CA SER A 234 -16.16 -18.06 -18.63
C SER A 234 -16.24 -18.59 -17.18
N PRO A 235 -15.87 -19.85 -16.89
CA PRO A 235 -15.89 -20.38 -15.54
C PRO A 235 -14.91 -19.68 -14.59
N TYR A 236 -13.94 -18.92 -15.09
CA TYR A 236 -12.95 -18.23 -14.25
C TYR A 236 -13.62 -17.17 -13.36
N TYR A 237 -14.35 -16.24 -13.97
CA TYR A 237 -15.01 -15.16 -13.24
C TYR A 237 -16.13 -15.71 -12.36
N ASP A 238 -16.88 -16.68 -12.86
CA ASP A 238 -17.90 -17.37 -12.05
C ASP A 238 -17.29 -18.03 -10.80
N LEU A 239 -16.10 -18.66 -10.92
CA LEU A 239 -15.39 -19.25 -9.78
C LEU A 239 -14.84 -18.19 -8.84
N LEU A 240 -14.27 -17.10 -9.36
CA LEU A 240 -13.80 -15.98 -8.55
C LEU A 240 -14.95 -15.41 -7.71
N TYR A 241 -16.06 -15.05 -8.35
CA TYR A 241 -17.24 -14.49 -7.67
C TYR A 241 -17.92 -15.48 -6.73
N ALA A 242 -18.11 -16.74 -7.16
CA ALA A 242 -18.74 -17.76 -6.33
C ALA A 242 -17.89 -18.14 -5.12
N THR A 243 -16.60 -17.79 -5.09
CA THR A 243 -15.72 -18.07 -3.96
C THR A 243 -15.50 -16.86 -3.07
N GLU A 244 -15.88 -15.65 -3.50
CA GLU A 244 -15.74 -14.40 -2.74
C GLU A 244 -16.38 -14.48 -1.33
N LYS A 245 -15.69 -13.89 -0.34
CA LYS A 245 -16.18 -13.73 1.02
C LYS A 245 -16.71 -12.32 1.19
N ASP A 246 -17.98 -12.21 1.58
CA ASP A 246 -18.65 -10.99 2.07
C ASP A 246 -17.92 -9.68 1.71
N SER A 247 -18.02 -9.31 0.43
CA SER A 247 -17.45 -8.05 -0.07
C SER A 247 -18.24 -6.86 0.46
N PRO A 248 -17.57 -5.72 0.64
CA PRO A 248 -18.23 -4.50 1.01
C PRO A 248 -19.32 -4.09 0.01
N MET A 249 -20.25 -3.26 0.46
CA MET A 249 -21.20 -2.58 -0.41
C MET A 249 -20.53 -1.31 -0.90
N PHE A 250 -20.38 -1.19 -2.20
CA PHE A 250 -19.77 -0.08 -2.89
C PHE A 250 -20.83 0.78 -3.57
N PHE A 251 -20.60 2.08 -3.59
CA PHE A 251 -21.41 3.05 -4.29
C PHE A 251 -20.52 3.98 -5.10
N ASN A 252 -20.60 3.93 -6.44
CA ASN A 252 -19.61 4.56 -7.32
C ASN A 252 -18.18 4.34 -6.77
N ASP A 253 -17.84 3.08 -6.49
CA ASP A 253 -16.58 2.61 -5.89
C ASP A 253 -16.31 2.98 -4.41
N LYS A 254 -17.28 3.53 -3.67
CA LYS A 254 -17.12 3.87 -2.24
C LYS A 254 -17.69 2.83 -1.30
N GLU A 255 -16.88 2.28 -0.41
CA GLU A 255 -17.32 1.30 0.60
C GLU A 255 -18.30 1.89 1.64
N LEU A 256 -19.42 1.22 1.90
CA LEU A 256 -20.54 1.66 2.76
C LEU A 256 -20.80 0.76 3.98
N ILE A 257 -20.54 -0.56 3.91
CA ILE A 257 -20.92 -1.52 4.98
C ILE A 257 -20.13 -1.29 6.27
N THR A 258 -18.86 -0.91 6.18
CA THR A 258 -18.02 -0.62 7.34
C THR A 258 -18.55 0.55 8.18
N TYR A 259 -19.38 1.42 7.60
CA TYR A 259 -19.93 2.63 8.24
C TYR A 259 -21.36 2.46 8.76
N ASP A 260 -22.19 1.61 8.12
CA ASP A 260 -23.52 1.23 8.62
C ASP A 260 -23.82 -0.24 8.34
N GLU A 261 -23.60 -1.11 9.34
CA GLU A 261 -23.90 -2.54 9.30
C GLU A 261 -25.40 -2.85 9.03
N THR A 262 -26.29 -1.84 9.04
CA THR A 262 -27.72 -1.99 8.73
C THR A 262 -28.05 -1.77 7.25
N ALA A 263 -27.09 -1.40 6.42
CA ALA A 263 -27.34 -1.02 5.03
C ALA A 263 -27.58 -2.21 4.08
N VAL A 264 -26.83 -3.32 4.21
CA VAL A 264 -27.00 -4.52 3.37
C VAL A 264 -28.39 -5.13 3.47
N PRO A 265 -28.95 -5.37 4.68
CA PRO A 265 -30.29 -5.94 4.79
C PRO A 265 -31.36 -5.04 4.15
N LYS A 266 -31.21 -3.71 4.22
CA LYS A 266 -32.12 -2.75 3.58
C LYS A 266 -32.01 -2.80 2.06
N ALA A 267 -30.79 -2.84 1.51
CA ALA A 267 -30.56 -2.97 0.06
C ALA A 267 -31.19 -4.25 -0.49
N LEU A 268 -31.07 -5.37 0.23
CA LEU A 268 -31.73 -6.64 -0.13
C LEU A 268 -33.25 -6.56 -0.08
N ASP A 269 -33.82 -5.91 0.93
CA ASP A 269 -35.26 -5.74 1.04
C ASP A 269 -35.79 -4.94 -0.16
N ILE A 270 -35.05 -3.90 -0.59
CA ILE A 270 -35.36 -3.12 -1.79
C ILE A 270 -35.27 -4.01 -3.05
N ILE A 271 -34.17 -4.75 -3.24
CA ILE A 271 -34.00 -5.65 -4.39
C ILE A 271 -35.09 -6.73 -4.44
N SER A 272 -35.45 -7.28 -3.29
CA SER A 272 -36.54 -8.26 -3.16
C SER A 272 -37.90 -7.64 -3.53
N ASP A 273 -38.14 -6.39 -3.13
CA ASP A 273 -39.34 -5.64 -3.52
C ASP A 273 -39.38 -5.35 -5.02
N ILE A 274 -38.25 -4.94 -5.63
CA ILE A 274 -38.12 -4.75 -7.08
C ILE A 274 -38.47 -6.05 -7.81
N ARG A 275 -37.86 -7.18 -7.43
CA ARG A 275 -38.12 -8.47 -8.10
C ARG A 275 -39.57 -8.93 -7.97
N LYS A 276 -40.23 -8.57 -6.86
CA LYS A 276 -41.60 -9.01 -6.57
C LYS A 276 -42.65 -8.11 -7.22
N ASN A 277 -42.41 -6.81 -7.25
CA ASN A 277 -43.41 -5.79 -7.58
C ASN A 277 -43.03 -4.93 -8.79
N GLY A 278 -41.80 -5.04 -9.29
CA GLY A 278 -41.27 -4.35 -10.46
C GLY A 278 -41.88 -4.83 -11.77
N THR A 279 -41.91 -3.93 -12.75
CA THR A 279 -42.28 -4.26 -14.13
C THR A 279 -40.99 -4.52 -14.90
N GLN A 280 -40.65 -5.80 -15.06
CA GLN A 280 -39.46 -6.21 -15.80
C GLN A 280 -39.67 -5.98 -17.31
N LEU A 281 -38.70 -5.38 -17.98
CA LEU A 281 -38.68 -5.29 -19.43
C LEU A 281 -38.49 -6.69 -20.04
N ALA A 282 -39.20 -6.98 -21.13
CA ALA A 282 -39.18 -8.31 -21.72
C ALA A 282 -37.77 -8.71 -22.18
N ASP A 283 -37.40 -9.94 -21.88
CA ASP A 283 -36.13 -10.55 -22.23
C ASP A 283 -36.08 -10.77 -23.76
N ILE A 284 -35.48 -9.83 -24.49
CA ILE A 284 -35.18 -10.01 -25.91
C ILE A 284 -33.74 -10.51 -25.94
N GLY A 285 -33.55 -11.80 -26.21
CA GLY A 285 -32.24 -12.45 -26.23
C GLY A 285 -31.22 -11.62 -27.01
N GLY A 286 -30.24 -11.08 -26.27
CA GLY A 286 -29.21 -10.17 -26.78
C GLY A 286 -29.60 -8.69 -26.66
N SER A 287 -29.31 -8.11 -25.49
CA SER A 287 -29.28 -6.67 -25.18
C SER A 287 -30.59 -5.88 -25.35
N PRO A 288 -31.28 -5.52 -24.24
CA PRO A 288 -32.41 -4.58 -24.25
C PRO A 288 -32.05 -3.18 -24.78
N LEU A 289 -30.75 -2.87 -24.94
CA LEU A 289 -30.26 -1.58 -25.41
C LEU A 289 -30.71 -1.23 -26.84
N SER A 290 -31.03 -2.22 -27.69
CA SER A 290 -31.44 -1.90 -29.07
C SER A 290 -32.82 -1.23 -29.16
N ASP A 291 -33.73 -1.54 -28.24
CA ASP A 291 -35.06 -0.89 -28.18
C ASP A 291 -35.04 0.37 -27.29
N ILE A 292 -33.97 0.59 -26.53
CA ILE A 292 -33.75 1.79 -25.73
C ILE A 292 -32.56 2.56 -26.33
N GLU A 293 -32.72 3.04 -27.57
CA GLU A 293 -31.74 3.79 -28.40
C GLU A 293 -31.14 5.07 -27.75
N LYS A 294 -31.34 5.31 -26.45
CA LYS A 294 -30.95 6.52 -25.72
C LYS A 294 -30.44 6.29 -24.30
N LEU A 295 -30.36 5.06 -23.79
CA LEU A 295 -29.70 4.85 -22.50
C LEU A 295 -28.20 5.12 -22.67
N GLN A 296 -27.63 5.88 -21.75
CA GLN A 296 -26.18 5.87 -21.58
C GLN A 296 -25.75 4.42 -21.29
N GLU A 297 -24.63 3.97 -21.86
CA GLU A 297 -24.08 2.63 -21.57
C GLU A 297 -23.75 2.45 -20.08
N ILE A 298 -23.59 3.57 -19.37
CA ILE A 298 -23.22 3.66 -17.96
C ILE A 298 -24.41 4.24 -17.17
N PRO A 299 -24.82 3.64 -16.03
CA PRO A 299 -25.85 4.21 -15.17
C PRO A 299 -25.41 5.55 -14.55
N ASP A 300 -26.36 6.41 -14.17
CA ASP A 300 -26.05 7.66 -13.47
C ASP A 300 -25.35 7.39 -12.12
N THR A 301 -25.73 6.25 -11.53
CA THR A 301 -25.34 5.83 -10.19
C THR A 301 -25.38 4.30 -10.11
N ASP A 302 -24.43 3.65 -9.42
CA ASP A 302 -24.47 2.20 -9.19
C ASP A 302 -24.18 1.78 -7.73
N LEU A 303 -24.73 0.63 -7.36
CA LEU A 303 -24.55 -0.02 -6.06
C LEU A 303 -24.09 -1.47 -6.26
N SER A 304 -22.93 -1.82 -5.72
CA SER A 304 -22.34 -3.16 -5.87
C SER A 304 -22.05 -3.81 -4.51
N PHE A 305 -22.40 -5.08 -4.28
CA PHE A 305 -22.08 -5.76 -3.00
C PHE A 305 -22.13 -7.28 -3.12
N THR A 306 -21.48 -7.99 -2.19
CA THR A 306 -21.54 -9.45 -2.10
C THR A 306 -22.25 -9.90 -0.83
N LEU A 307 -23.16 -10.86 -0.98
CA LEU A 307 -23.74 -11.53 0.17
C LEU A 307 -23.93 -13.00 -0.09
N SER A 308 -23.45 -13.84 0.84
CA SER A 308 -23.57 -15.30 0.74
C SER A 308 -23.00 -15.87 -0.57
N GLY A 309 -22.04 -15.17 -1.19
CA GLY A 309 -21.42 -15.57 -2.46
C GLY A 309 -22.15 -15.13 -3.72
N VAL A 310 -23.18 -14.30 -3.60
CA VAL A 310 -23.84 -13.66 -4.74
C VAL A 310 -23.41 -12.20 -4.76
N ASN A 311 -22.83 -11.78 -5.88
CA ASN A 311 -22.50 -10.40 -6.16
C ASN A 311 -23.71 -9.75 -6.83
N TYR A 312 -24.12 -8.60 -6.32
CA TYR A 312 -25.18 -7.76 -6.87
C TYR A 312 -24.54 -6.51 -7.43
N THR A 313 -24.95 -6.10 -8.64
CA THR A 313 -24.71 -4.76 -9.17
C THR A 313 -26.06 -4.18 -9.56
N VAL A 314 -26.40 -3.03 -8.99
CA VAL A 314 -27.67 -2.33 -9.22
C VAL A 314 -27.36 -0.99 -9.87
N GLY A 315 -27.67 -0.84 -11.15
CA GLY A 315 -27.52 0.43 -11.87
C GLY A 315 -28.80 1.25 -11.84
N LEU A 316 -28.71 2.51 -11.43
CA LEU A 316 -29.81 3.48 -11.40
C LEU A 316 -29.68 4.40 -12.62
N TYR A 317 -30.71 4.43 -13.46
CA TYR A 317 -30.83 5.37 -14.58
C TYR A 317 -31.92 6.38 -14.20
N GLU A 318 -31.51 7.42 -13.48
CA GLU A 318 -32.39 8.39 -12.86
C GLU A 318 -33.18 9.16 -13.91
N ASP A 319 -32.58 9.56 -15.02
CA ASP A 319 -33.27 10.29 -16.09
C ASP A 319 -34.32 9.46 -16.83
N HIS A 320 -34.31 8.13 -16.62
CA HIS A 320 -35.12 7.18 -17.37
C HIS A 320 -36.10 6.37 -16.51
N ASP A 321 -36.18 6.62 -15.19
CA ASP A 321 -36.99 5.83 -14.25
C ASP A 321 -36.73 4.31 -14.39
N LEU A 322 -35.47 3.93 -14.60
CA LEU A 322 -35.07 2.56 -14.90
C LEU A 322 -34.01 2.06 -13.90
N ILE A 323 -34.16 0.82 -13.44
CA ILE A 323 -33.13 0.13 -12.65
C ILE A 323 -32.67 -1.12 -13.40
N SER A 324 -31.37 -1.35 -13.43
CA SER A 324 -30.78 -2.63 -13.82
C SER A 324 -30.33 -3.39 -12.58
N ILE A 325 -30.53 -4.71 -12.58
CA ILE A 325 -29.98 -5.62 -11.57
C ILE A 325 -29.18 -6.69 -12.31
N LYS A 326 -27.87 -6.66 -12.13
CA LYS A 326 -26.93 -7.67 -12.59
C LYS A 326 -26.49 -8.52 -11.41
N LEU A 327 -26.31 -9.82 -11.66
CA LEU A 327 -25.91 -10.79 -10.66
C LEU A 327 -24.68 -11.54 -11.16
N TYR A 328 -23.67 -11.68 -10.30
CA TYR A 328 -22.55 -12.58 -10.54
C TYR A 328 -22.48 -13.63 -9.42
N GLY A 329 -22.05 -14.85 -9.77
CA GLY A 329 -21.89 -15.93 -8.79
C GLY A 329 -23.17 -16.72 -8.42
N CYS A 330 -24.33 -16.49 -9.06
CA CYS A 330 -25.43 -17.46 -8.98
C CYS A 330 -25.13 -18.60 -9.96
N ILE A 331 -24.99 -19.82 -9.44
CA ILE A 331 -24.49 -20.93 -10.24
C ILE A 331 -25.65 -21.60 -11.00
N GLY A 332 -25.51 -21.72 -12.33
CA GLY A 332 -26.41 -22.44 -13.24
C GLY A 332 -27.20 -21.52 -14.18
N ASP A 333 -26.82 -21.61 -15.47
CA ASP A 333 -27.39 -21.05 -16.70
C ASP A 333 -27.68 -19.53 -16.74
N GLU A 334 -26.88 -18.82 -17.56
CA GLU A 334 -27.02 -17.45 -18.08
C GLU A 334 -27.94 -16.50 -17.29
N LEU A 335 -27.35 -15.58 -16.51
CA LEU A 335 -28.10 -14.53 -15.83
C LEU A 335 -28.14 -13.26 -16.68
N PRO A 336 -29.25 -12.94 -17.38
CA PRO A 336 -29.38 -11.64 -18.02
C PRO A 336 -29.40 -10.53 -16.96
N THR A 337 -28.76 -9.40 -17.27
CA THR A 337 -29.06 -8.14 -16.57
C THR A 337 -30.56 -7.88 -16.67
N ALA A 338 -31.26 -7.83 -15.55
CA ALA A 338 -32.71 -7.58 -15.53
C ALA A 338 -32.96 -6.08 -15.41
N TYR A 339 -33.71 -5.52 -16.36
CA TYR A 339 -34.10 -4.11 -16.35
C TYR A 339 -35.56 -3.97 -15.90
N TYR A 340 -35.82 -2.98 -15.03
CA TYR A 340 -37.13 -2.69 -14.47
C TYR A 340 -37.50 -1.24 -14.74
N GLU A 341 -38.65 -1.03 -15.40
CA GLU A 341 -39.19 0.30 -15.69
C GLU A 341 -40.11 0.82 -14.57
N ASN A 342 -40.42 2.11 -14.62
CA ASN A 342 -41.23 2.84 -13.62
C ASN A 342 -40.63 2.71 -12.20
N ALA A 343 -39.30 2.72 -12.12
CA ALA A 343 -38.55 2.34 -10.95
C ALA A 343 -38.26 3.49 -9.97
N ARG A 344 -38.81 4.70 -10.21
CA ARG A 344 -38.53 5.91 -9.42
C ARG A 344 -38.59 5.70 -7.91
N LYS A 345 -39.61 4.99 -7.42
CA LYS A 345 -39.75 4.66 -5.99
C LYS A 345 -38.50 3.94 -5.45
N TRP A 346 -38.02 2.93 -6.16
CA TRP A 346 -36.86 2.15 -5.71
C TRP A 346 -35.55 2.90 -5.92
N ILE A 347 -35.46 3.76 -6.95
CA ILE A 347 -34.34 4.71 -7.10
C ILE A 347 -34.28 5.62 -5.87
N ASP A 348 -35.41 6.23 -5.49
CA ASP A 348 -35.50 7.09 -4.30
C ASP A 348 -35.17 6.32 -3.00
N ASP A 349 -35.65 5.07 -2.86
CA ASP A 349 -35.35 4.21 -1.69
C ASP A 349 -33.84 3.88 -1.60
N ILE A 350 -33.17 3.64 -2.73
CA ILE A 350 -31.71 3.40 -2.78
C ILE A 350 -30.95 4.70 -2.50
N ASN A 351 -31.33 5.82 -3.11
CA ASN A 351 -30.72 7.13 -2.85
C ASN A 351 -30.86 7.54 -1.38
N ALA A 352 -32.01 7.29 -0.75
CA ALA A 352 -32.19 7.54 0.68
C ALA A 352 -31.33 6.62 1.57
N LEU A 353 -31.07 5.38 1.13
CA LEU A 353 -30.14 4.48 1.80
C LEU A 353 -28.71 5.04 1.72
N ILE A 354 -28.30 5.53 0.56
CA ILE A 354 -26.98 6.15 0.33
C ILE A 354 -26.82 7.41 1.18
N ASP A 355 -27.79 8.32 1.13
CA ASP A 355 -27.78 9.57 1.92
C ASP A 355 -27.76 9.32 3.44
N SER A 356 -28.18 8.13 3.89
CA SER A 356 -28.14 7.76 5.31
C SER A 356 -26.76 7.34 5.81
N VAL A 357 -25.79 7.14 4.91
CA VAL A 357 -24.41 6.78 5.25
C VAL A 357 -23.55 8.05 5.33
N GLU A 358 -22.97 8.33 6.50
CA GLU A 358 -21.96 9.40 6.65
C GLU A 358 -20.65 8.95 6.00
N ILE A 359 -20.43 9.34 4.74
CA ILE A 359 -19.14 9.17 4.06
C ILE A 359 -18.26 10.35 4.47
N SER A 360 -17.17 10.11 5.21
CA SER A 360 -16.23 11.19 5.53
C SER A 360 -15.52 11.63 4.24
N GLU A 361 -15.46 12.94 3.96
CA GLU A 361 -14.72 13.48 2.80
C GLU A 361 -13.23 13.07 2.82
N ALA A 362 -12.69 12.73 3.99
CA ALA A 362 -11.33 12.20 4.15
C ALA A 362 -11.15 10.79 3.53
N TYR A 363 -12.20 9.96 3.45
CA TYR A 363 -12.12 8.58 2.96
C TYR A 363 -12.16 8.45 1.42
N LEU A 364 -12.78 9.44 0.77
CA LEU A 364 -12.83 9.53 -0.70
C LEU A 364 -11.46 9.70 -1.35
N TYR A 365 -10.51 10.27 -0.60
CA TYR A 365 -9.12 10.41 -1.03
C TYR A 365 -8.27 9.21 -0.58
N THR A 366 -8.52 8.63 0.60
CA THR A 366 -7.65 7.56 1.16
C THR A 366 -7.86 6.15 0.60
N SER A 367 -9.08 5.77 0.22
CA SER A 367 -9.34 4.44 -0.37
C SER A 367 -8.75 4.30 -1.79
N ARG A 368 -8.70 5.40 -2.54
CA ARG A 368 -8.08 5.48 -3.86
C ARG A 368 -6.55 5.40 -3.78
N GLU A 369 -5.93 6.08 -2.82
CA GLU A 369 -4.47 6.10 -2.65
C GLU A 369 -3.90 4.74 -2.19
N LEU A 370 -4.56 4.04 -1.26
CA LEU A 370 -4.13 2.71 -0.82
C LEU A 370 -4.47 1.60 -1.85
N SER A 371 -5.51 1.75 -2.66
CA SER A 371 -5.80 0.83 -3.77
C SER A 371 -4.92 1.08 -5.00
N GLU A 372 -4.40 2.30 -5.17
CA GLU A 372 -3.40 2.64 -6.20
C GLU A 372 -1.99 2.13 -5.85
N ILE A 373 -1.72 1.69 -4.59
CA ILE A 373 -0.47 0.97 -4.25
C ILE A 373 -0.28 -0.28 -5.12
N ASP A 374 -1.37 -0.95 -5.52
CA ASP A 374 -1.32 -2.14 -6.39
C ASP A 374 -0.77 -1.84 -7.79
N VAL A 375 -0.65 -0.57 -8.20
CA VAL A 375 -0.15 -0.18 -9.53
C VAL A 375 1.36 -0.42 -9.68
N TYR A 376 2.11 -0.39 -8.58
CA TYR A 376 3.58 -0.35 -8.66
C TYR A 376 4.27 -1.73 -8.74
N ASN A 377 3.55 -2.84 -8.52
CA ASN A 377 4.11 -4.20 -8.49
C ASN A 377 5.36 -4.36 -7.57
N ASN A 378 5.59 -3.45 -6.62
CA ASN A 378 6.70 -3.54 -5.68
C ASN A 378 6.24 -4.15 -4.34
N PRO A 379 6.64 -5.38 -3.99
CA PRO A 379 6.25 -6.03 -2.74
C PRO A 379 6.86 -5.38 -1.49
N GLU A 380 7.83 -4.48 -1.65
CA GLU A 380 8.48 -3.74 -0.56
C GLU A 380 7.75 -2.45 -0.18
N ILE A 381 6.63 -2.10 -0.86
CA ILE A 381 5.72 -1.06 -0.37
C ILE A 381 4.95 -1.61 0.83
N VAL A 382 5.16 -0.98 1.99
CA VAL A 382 4.60 -1.40 3.28
C VAL A 382 3.50 -0.47 3.81
N GLY A 383 3.32 0.71 3.22
CA GLY A 383 2.27 1.65 3.62
C GLY A 383 2.24 2.93 2.82
N TYR A 384 1.54 3.94 3.35
CA TYR A 384 1.40 5.27 2.77
C TYR A 384 1.32 6.33 3.87
N ILE A 385 1.93 7.49 3.65
CA ILE A 385 2.00 8.59 4.61
C ILE A 385 1.57 9.92 3.98
N ARG A 386 0.87 10.74 4.77
CA ARG A 386 0.45 12.10 4.41
C ARG A 386 0.61 13.10 5.55
N ILE A 387 0.85 14.35 5.22
CA ILE A 387 0.71 15.50 6.14
C ILE A 387 -0.24 16.52 5.51
N PRO A 388 -1.56 16.41 5.72
CA PRO A 388 -2.57 17.08 4.90
C PRO A 388 -2.50 18.60 4.86
N ASP A 389 -2.15 19.23 5.97
CA ASP A 389 -2.11 20.70 6.07
C ASP A 389 -0.73 21.28 5.68
N LEU A 390 0.26 20.43 5.42
CA LEU A 390 1.59 20.83 4.96
C LEU A 390 1.58 20.87 3.44
N VAL A 391 1.10 21.99 2.89
CA VAL A 391 0.80 22.16 1.46
C VAL A 391 1.61 23.28 0.81
N ASN A 392 1.81 23.15 -0.50
CA ASN A 392 2.39 24.17 -1.36
C ASN A 392 1.41 25.31 -1.67
N ALA A 393 1.87 26.30 -2.44
CA ALA A 393 1.06 27.47 -2.81
C ALA A 393 -0.21 27.12 -3.61
N ALA A 394 -0.25 25.95 -4.26
CA ALA A 394 -1.39 25.42 -5.00
C ALA A 394 -2.34 24.58 -4.13
N GLY A 395 -2.01 24.35 -2.86
CA GLY A 395 -2.81 23.53 -1.93
C GLY A 395 -2.55 22.03 -2.05
N GLN A 396 -1.45 21.63 -2.71
CA GLN A 396 -1.03 20.22 -2.81
C GLN A 396 -0.14 19.86 -1.64
N GLU A 397 -0.33 18.68 -1.07
CA GLU A 397 0.47 18.17 0.04
C GLU A 397 1.92 17.95 -0.38
N TYR A 398 2.86 18.49 0.40
CA TYR A 398 4.28 18.23 0.17
C TYR A 398 4.66 16.77 0.46
N ILE A 399 3.99 16.19 1.44
CA ILE A 399 4.20 14.80 1.89
C ILE A 399 2.89 14.06 1.68
N SER A 400 2.87 13.26 0.63
CA SER A 400 1.83 12.29 0.27
C SER A 400 2.52 11.24 -0.59
N ASN A 401 2.98 10.15 0.03
CA ASN A 401 3.90 9.21 -0.60
C ASN A 401 3.70 7.78 -0.08
N GLU A 402 4.06 6.82 -0.92
CA GLU A 402 4.26 5.43 -0.52
C GLU A 402 5.41 5.32 0.49
N VAL A 403 5.29 4.32 1.37
CA VAL A 403 6.32 3.97 2.34
C VAL A 403 6.88 2.59 1.97
N THR A 404 8.16 2.52 1.66
CA THR A 404 8.86 1.26 1.34
C THR A 404 9.63 0.70 2.53
N GLN A 405 10.08 -0.55 2.45
CA GLN A 405 10.97 -1.15 3.44
C GLN A 405 11.88 -2.20 2.79
N HIS A 406 13.20 -2.03 2.94
CA HIS A 406 14.20 -2.98 2.45
C HIS A 406 14.88 -3.73 3.62
N ASP A 407 15.76 -4.68 3.30
CA ASP A 407 16.57 -5.43 4.27
C ASP A 407 17.65 -4.54 4.96
N ASP A 408 17.90 -3.34 4.45
CA ASP A 408 18.78 -2.33 5.02
C ASP A 408 18.16 -0.92 4.96
N ASN A 409 18.84 0.05 5.58
CA ASN A 409 18.43 1.46 5.60
C ASN A 409 19.19 2.31 4.55
N GLU A 410 19.86 1.68 3.57
CA GLU A 410 20.70 2.35 2.57
C GLU A 410 20.06 2.33 1.16
N TYR A 411 19.37 1.26 0.81
CA TYR A 411 18.84 1.03 -0.55
C TYR A 411 17.94 2.17 -1.05
N TYR A 412 16.88 2.45 -0.30
CA TYR A 412 15.86 3.46 -0.64
C TYR A 412 16.30 4.92 -0.41
N LEU A 413 17.56 5.15 -0.02
CA LEU A 413 18.14 6.49 -0.12
C LEU A 413 18.34 6.91 -1.59
N THR A 414 18.50 5.95 -2.51
CA THR A 414 18.85 6.25 -3.91
C THR A 414 17.96 5.54 -4.94
N HIS A 415 16.85 4.93 -4.49
CA HIS A 415 15.89 4.23 -5.35
C HIS A 415 14.47 4.72 -5.09
N ASP A 416 13.67 4.84 -6.15
CA ASP A 416 12.25 5.14 -6.07
C ASP A 416 11.41 3.88 -5.74
N CYS A 417 10.09 4.03 -5.63
CA CYS A 417 9.18 2.97 -5.21
C CYS A 417 8.98 1.87 -6.28
N VAL A 418 9.55 2.04 -7.48
CA VAL A 418 9.53 1.07 -8.58
C VAL A 418 10.93 0.59 -8.95
N ASP A 419 11.88 0.70 -8.01
CA ASP A 419 13.23 0.14 -8.11
C ASP A 419 14.14 0.83 -9.15
N ARG A 420 13.90 2.11 -9.45
CA ARG A 420 14.76 2.91 -10.33
C ARG A 420 15.61 3.87 -9.53
N PHE A 421 16.81 4.18 -10.04
CA PHE A 421 17.66 5.20 -9.43
C PHE A 421 16.91 6.53 -9.32
N SER A 422 16.94 7.13 -8.14
CA SER A 422 16.31 8.40 -7.83
C SER A 422 17.14 9.15 -6.77
N GLU A 423 17.54 10.38 -7.08
CA GLU A 423 18.30 11.20 -6.13
C GLU A 423 17.49 11.55 -4.87
N SER A 424 16.15 11.62 -4.98
CA SER A 424 15.29 11.83 -3.82
C SER A 424 15.05 10.55 -3.01
N GLY A 425 15.35 9.38 -3.57
CA GLY A 425 14.95 8.09 -3.02
C GLY A 425 13.44 8.01 -2.76
N CYS A 426 13.09 7.33 -1.68
CA CYS A 426 11.73 7.18 -1.15
C CYS A 426 11.63 7.60 0.32
N ILE A 427 10.39 7.68 0.82
CA ILE A 427 10.14 7.51 2.25
C ILE A 427 10.15 6.02 2.56
N PHE A 428 10.97 5.60 3.52
CA PHE A 428 11.13 4.20 3.87
C PHE A 428 11.16 3.96 5.38
N ALA A 429 10.63 2.82 5.80
CA ALA A 429 10.65 2.39 7.19
C ALA A 429 11.99 1.75 7.57
N ASP A 430 12.38 1.83 8.85
CA ASP A 430 13.58 1.14 9.35
C ASP A 430 13.51 -0.36 9.07
N CYS A 431 14.58 -0.94 8.52
CA CYS A 431 14.63 -2.33 8.12
C CYS A 431 14.36 -3.33 9.27
N ASN A 432 14.51 -2.89 10.53
CA ASN A 432 14.23 -3.73 11.68
C ASN A 432 12.87 -3.45 12.34
N ASN A 433 12.11 -2.47 11.87
CA ASN A 433 10.73 -2.27 12.34
C ASN A 433 9.85 -3.39 11.79
N ASN A 434 9.00 -3.95 12.64
CA ASN A 434 7.92 -4.81 12.18
C ASN A 434 6.72 -3.93 11.82
N VAL A 435 6.68 -3.47 10.56
CA VAL A 435 5.67 -2.50 10.10
C VAL A 435 4.34 -3.18 9.80
N THR A 436 4.38 -4.29 9.06
CA THR A 436 3.17 -4.98 8.59
C THR A 436 2.83 -6.20 9.45
N GLY A 437 3.73 -6.75 10.27
CA GLY A 437 3.49 -7.99 11.04
C GLY A 437 2.33 -7.93 12.03
N GLU A 438 1.90 -9.10 12.54
CA GLU A 438 0.84 -9.20 13.56
C GLU A 438 1.24 -8.52 14.89
N GLU A 439 2.52 -8.58 15.24
CA GLU A 439 3.12 -7.86 16.37
C GLU A 439 3.86 -6.61 15.86
N ARG A 440 3.12 -5.53 15.63
CA ARG A 440 3.66 -4.26 15.13
C ARG A 440 4.63 -3.64 16.14
N SER A 441 5.66 -2.94 15.65
CA SER A 441 6.55 -2.16 16.51
C SER A 441 5.79 -1.04 17.25
N ASP A 442 6.12 -0.83 18.53
CA ASP A 442 5.54 0.22 19.38
C ASP A 442 5.84 1.63 18.83
N ASN A 443 7.00 1.81 18.20
CA ASN A 443 7.38 3.01 17.48
C ASN A 443 7.88 2.65 16.07
N ILE A 444 7.14 3.08 15.05
CA ILE A 444 7.58 2.96 13.66
C ILE A 444 8.42 4.17 13.30
N ILE A 445 9.56 3.91 12.69
CA ILE A 445 10.50 4.94 12.28
C ILE A 445 10.54 5.00 10.77
N LEU A 446 10.27 6.18 10.22
CA LEU A 446 10.35 6.46 8.80
C LEU A 446 11.47 7.45 8.52
N TYR A 447 12.22 7.18 7.47
CA TYR A 447 13.26 8.04 6.94
C TYR A 447 12.82 8.62 5.60
N GLY A 448 13.31 9.80 5.30
CA GLY A 448 13.15 10.42 3.99
C GLY A 448 14.20 11.50 3.78
N HIS A 449 14.63 11.68 2.53
CA HIS A 449 15.60 12.71 2.20
C HIS A 449 15.05 14.12 2.42
N ASN A 450 15.92 15.02 2.87
CA ASN A 450 15.72 16.47 2.78
C ASN A 450 16.78 17.01 1.84
N ILE A 451 16.39 17.13 0.57
CA ILE A 451 17.20 17.71 -0.50
C ILE A 451 16.43 18.94 -0.97
N ARG A 452 16.78 20.09 -0.40
CA ARG A 452 16.07 21.36 -0.62
C ARG A 452 15.88 21.74 -2.08
N THR A 453 16.79 21.34 -2.95
CA THR A 453 16.71 21.60 -4.40
C THR A 453 15.74 20.68 -5.12
N LEU A 454 15.43 19.50 -4.59
CA LEU A 454 14.41 18.61 -5.15
C LEU A 454 13.03 18.90 -4.56
N GLY A 455 12.97 19.32 -3.29
CA GLY A 455 11.72 19.61 -2.59
C GLY A 455 10.99 18.38 -2.08
N THR A 456 11.29 17.18 -2.59
CA THR A 456 10.50 15.96 -2.38
C THR A 456 10.76 15.29 -1.03
N MET A 457 9.96 14.25 -0.74
CA MET A 457 10.08 13.41 0.45
C MET A 457 9.97 14.23 1.74
N PHE A 458 10.97 14.18 2.63
CA PHE A 458 10.93 14.90 3.92
C PHE A 458 11.61 16.27 3.87
N THR A 459 11.81 16.86 2.69
CA THR A 459 12.38 18.20 2.56
C THR A 459 11.58 19.26 3.33
N HIS A 460 10.25 19.24 3.21
CA HIS A 460 9.37 20.16 3.92
C HIS A 460 9.06 19.76 5.38
N LEU A 461 9.51 18.58 5.83
CA LEU A 461 9.31 18.14 7.22
C LEU A 461 9.96 19.12 8.20
N THR A 462 11.10 19.70 7.81
CA THR A 462 11.82 20.67 8.64
C THR A 462 11.11 22.02 8.74
N ASP A 463 10.18 22.35 7.84
CA ASP A 463 9.40 23.60 7.89
C ASP A 463 8.41 23.62 9.07
N LEU A 464 8.18 22.46 9.71
CA LEU A 464 7.40 22.37 10.95
C LEU A 464 8.11 23.03 12.15
N ASP A 465 9.44 23.15 12.13
CA ASP A 465 10.21 23.89 13.15
C ASP A 465 10.47 25.33 12.69
N ASP A 466 9.44 26.17 12.81
CA ASP A 466 9.50 27.61 12.57
C ASP A 466 10.04 28.41 13.78
N GLY A 467 10.48 27.72 14.83
CA GLY A 467 10.94 28.30 16.08
C GLY A 467 9.84 28.90 16.98
N THR A 468 8.58 28.97 16.54
CA THR A 468 7.46 29.54 17.32
C THR A 468 6.38 28.51 17.68
N GLY A 469 6.29 27.42 16.90
CA GLY A 469 5.24 26.41 16.96
C GLY A 469 4.02 26.74 16.12
N ASP A 470 4.00 27.84 15.36
CA ASP A 470 2.84 28.23 14.58
C ASP A 470 2.58 27.27 13.41
N MET A 471 3.63 26.76 12.75
CA MET A 471 3.50 25.75 11.69
C MET A 471 2.97 24.42 12.23
N LEU A 472 3.47 23.95 13.37
CA LEU A 472 2.93 22.74 14.02
C LEU A 472 1.47 22.92 14.49
N ASN A 473 1.05 24.13 14.86
CA ASN A 473 -0.36 24.41 15.16
C ASN A 473 -1.25 24.37 13.91
N LYS A 474 -0.70 24.65 12.72
CA LYS A 474 -1.41 24.53 11.43
C LYS A 474 -1.39 23.10 10.89
N CYS A 475 -0.31 22.37 11.14
CA CYS A 475 -0.10 21.00 10.67
C CYS A 475 0.08 20.05 11.88
N PRO A 476 -0.96 19.83 12.70
CA PRO A 476 -0.82 19.12 13.97
C PRO A 476 -0.76 17.60 13.83
N ASP A 477 -1.10 17.06 12.65
CA ASP A 477 -1.41 15.65 12.44
C ASP A 477 -0.69 15.07 11.22
N ILE A 478 -0.37 13.79 11.31
CA ILE A 478 0.15 12.94 10.25
C ILE A 478 -0.89 11.84 9.99
N LEU A 479 -1.17 11.51 8.74
CA LEU A 479 -1.94 10.33 8.39
C LEU A 479 -0.99 9.23 7.92
N PHE A 480 -1.09 8.05 8.51
CA PHE A 480 -0.24 6.92 8.16
C PHE A 480 -1.00 5.60 8.29
N GLY A 481 -0.85 4.74 7.31
CA GLY A 481 -1.42 3.41 7.29
C GLY A 481 -0.49 2.45 6.57
N THR A 482 -0.58 1.17 6.93
CA THR A 482 0.15 0.09 6.27
C THR A 482 -0.73 -0.61 5.26
N VAL A 483 -0.12 -1.40 4.37
CA VAL A 483 -0.86 -2.29 3.44
C VAL A 483 -1.74 -3.33 4.15
N ARG A 484 -1.66 -3.46 5.48
CA ARG A 484 -2.52 -4.35 6.28
C ARG A 484 -3.63 -3.61 7.04
N ASP A 485 -3.59 -2.28 7.07
CA ASP A 485 -4.58 -1.47 7.76
C ASP A 485 -5.77 -1.19 6.82
N ASP A 486 -6.97 -0.99 7.38
CA ASP A 486 -8.19 -0.68 6.61
C ASP A 486 -8.24 0.79 6.10
N GLY A 487 -7.14 1.53 6.23
CA GLY A 487 -7.03 2.95 5.91
C GLY A 487 -5.86 3.64 6.60
N LEU A 488 -5.72 4.96 6.38
CA LEU A 488 -4.75 5.78 7.11
C LEU A 488 -5.28 6.12 8.50
N ALA A 489 -4.50 5.81 9.54
CA ALA A 489 -4.76 6.26 10.90
C ALA A 489 -4.17 7.66 11.13
N GLN A 490 -4.83 8.44 11.97
CA GLN A 490 -4.34 9.76 12.37
C GLN A 490 -3.36 9.64 13.54
N TYR A 491 -2.21 10.30 13.40
CA TYR A 491 -1.16 10.42 14.39
C TYR A 491 -1.01 11.90 14.79
N ALA A 492 -1.31 12.21 16.04
CA ALA A 492 -1.15 13.55 16.59
C ALA A 492 0.31 13.83 16.93
N ILE A 493 0.86 14.92 16.40
CA ILE A 493 2.25 15.29 16.68
C ILE A 493 2.42 15.67 18.16
N ILE A 494 3.47 15.13 18.77
CA ILE A 494 3.95 15.39 20.14
C ILE A 494 4.90 16.60 20.10
N GLY A 495 5.83 16.61 19.17
CA GLY A 495 6.83 17.67 19.03
C GLY A 495 7.88 17.37 17.98
N ALA A 496 8.74 18.36 17.73
CA ALA A 496 9.81 18.30 16.74
C ALA A 496 11.13 18.87 17.30
N GLY A 497 12.26 18.41 16.77
CA GLY A 497 13.57 18.98 17.10
C GLY A 497 14.77 18.22 16.54
N CYS A 498 15.97 18.75 16.79
CA CYS A 498 17.22 18.18 16.29
C CYS A 498 17.84 17.16 17.25
N VAL A 499 18.13 15.95 16.75
CA VAL A 499 18.81 14.85 17.45
C VAL A 499 20.27 14.77 16.97
N ARG A 500 21.23 14.54 17.88
CA ARG A 500 22.63 14.26 17.49
C ARG A 500 22.80 12.80 17.02
N LEU A 501 23.56 12.56 15.95
CA LEU A 501 23.83 11.24 15.37
C LEU A 501 24.37 10.21 16.37
N GLU A 502 25.23 10.62 17.29
CA GLU A 502 25.73 9.77 18.38
C GLU A 502 24.60 9.16 19.23
N ASN A 503 23.48 9.89 19.34
CA ASN A 503 22.28 9.46 20.05
C ASN A 503 21.24 8.87 19.11
N VAL A 504 21.32 9.11 17.80
CA VAL A 504 20.39 8.55 16.81
C VAL A 504 20.48 7.02 16.82
N SER A 505 21.68 6.43 16.89
CA SER A 505 21.81 4.96 16.93
C SER A 505 21.12 4.28 18.13
N SER A 506 21.12 4.92 19.31
CA SER A 506 20.37 4.47 20.50
C SER A 506 18.89 4.88 20.46
N PHE A 507 18.57 5.98 19.78
CA PHE A 507 17.18 6.41 19.57
C PHE A 507 16.43 5.50 18.57
N LEU A 508 17.13 4.99 17.56
CA LEU A 508 16.60 4.21 16.43
C LEU A 508 16.52 2.70 16.70
N ASN A 509 17.63 2.12 17.17
CA ASN A 509 17.72 0.66 17.24
C ASN A 509 17.03 0.06 18.46
N GLU A 510 16.86 0.86 19.50
CA GLU A 510 16.55 0.36 20.84
C GLU A 510 15.12 0.70 21.29
N TYR A 511 14.43 1.63 20.61
CA TYR A 511 13.08 2.09 20.96
C TYR A 511 11.98 1.68 20.00
N ARG A 512 12.20 0.62 19.20
CA ARG A 512 11.16 0.01 18.36
C ARG A 512 10.15 -0.80 19.17
N SER A 513 10.58 -1.31 20.33
CA SER A 513 9.73 -1.99 21.30
C SER A 513 10.11 -1.57 22.72
N PHE A 514 9.12 -1.34 23.57
CA PHE A 514 9.29 -0.88 24.95
C PHE A 514 9.39 -2.01 25.99
N ASP A 515 9.31 -3.26 25.55
CA ASP A 515 9.33 -4.46 26.40
C ASP A 515 10.74 -4.93 26.80
N ASN A 516 11.78 -4.14 26.52
CA ASN A 516 13.17 -4.47 26.85
C ASN A 516 13.63 -3.78 28.15
N ASP A 517 14.24 -4.54 29.07
CA ASP A 517 14.78 -4.05 30.36
C ASP A 517 15.75 -2.85 30.23
N SER A 518 16.43 -2.69 29.09
CA SER A 518 17.35 -1.56 28.86
C SER A 518 16.71 -0.34 28.18
N HIS A 519 15.53 -0.48 27.55
CA HIS A 519 14.87 0.56 26.76
C HIS A 519 13.36 0.53 26.99
N THR A 520 12.94 1.24 28.03
CA THR A 520 11.54 1.35 28.42
C THR A 520 10.89 2.58 27.79
N PHE A 521 9.57 2.57 27.69
CA PHE A 521 8.77 3.73 27.34
C PHE A 521 9.19 5.00 28.11
N ASP A 522 9.39 4.91 29.43
CA ASP A 522 9.82 6.03 30.27
C ASP A 522 11.14 6.66 29.80
N SER A 523 12.09 5.83 29.37
CA SER A 523 13.37 6.32 28.86
C SER A 523 13.22 6.94 27.47
N TRP A 524 12.37 6.36 26.62
CA TRP A 524 12.06 6.90 25.30
C TRP A 524 11.38 8.26 25.37
N ILE A 525 10.26 8.37 26.09
CA ILE A 525 9.50 9.62 26.17
C ILE A 525 10.29 10.74 26.85
N LYS A 526 11.22 10.38 27.76
CA LYS A 526 12.19 11.31 28.32
C LYS A 526 13.13 11.84 27.23
N ASN A 527 13.68 10.97 26.38
CA ASN A 527 14.55 11.38 25.29
C ASN A 527 13.81 12.23 24.23
N VAL A 528 12.53 11.92 23.95
CA VAL A 528 11.66 12.77 23.11
C VAL A 528 11.58 14.18 23.70
N LYS A 529 11.25 14.30 25.00
CA LYS A 529 11.18 15.59 25.71
C LYS A 529 12.52 16.34 25.75
N GLU A 530 13.63 15.61 25.88
CA GLU A 530 14.97 16.20 25.86
C GLU A 530 15.41 16.60 24.44
N THR A 531 14.80 16.04 23.39
CA THR A 531 15.11 16.31 21.98
C THR A 531 14.35 17.52 21.46
N CYS A 532 13.03 17.55 21.63
CA CYS A 532 12.17 18.52 20.97
C CYS A 532 12.45 19.97 21.41
N SER A 533 12.58 20.88 20.44
CA SER A 533 12.61 22.34 20.64
C SER A 533 11.18 22.88 20.81
N ILE A 534 10.21 22.29 20.11
CA ILE A 534 8.80 22.67 20.14
C ILE A 534 7.96 21.43 20.48
N MET A 535 7.03 21.56 21.42
CA MET A 535 6.19 20.45 21.88
C MET A 535 4.78 20.89 22.22
N ARG A 536 3.89 19.91 22.24
CA ARG A 536 2.56 19.95 22.83
C ARG A 536 2.46 18.87 23.92
N ASP A 537 1.79 19.20 25.01
CA ASP A 537 1.66 18.30 26.17
C ASP A 537 0.52 17.30 25.96
N ILE A 538 0.73 16.30 25.09
CA ILE A 538 -0.25 15.23 24.87
C ILE A 538 -0.01 14.06 25.84
N ASP A 539 -1.11 13.42 26.28
CA ASP A 539 -1.05 12.19 27.07
C ASP A 539 -0.40 11.07 26.24
N CYS A 540 0.55 10.35 26.84
CA CYS A 540 1.34 9.30 26.21
C CYS A 540 1.58 8.19 27.23
N ASP A 541 1.33 6.95 26.84
CA ASP A 541 1.52 5.74 27.63
C ASP A 541 2.26 4.65 26.84
N ALA A 542 2.84 3.67 27.53
CA ALA A 542 3.57 2.57 26.92
C ALA A 542 2.71 1.70 25.99
N ASP A 543 1.39 1.69 26.20
CA ASP A 543 0.42 0.94 25.39
C ASP A 543 -0.02 1.68 24.10
N ASP A 544 0.47 2.90 23.86
CA ASP A 544 0.17 3.66 22.63
C ASP A 544 1.08 3.26 21.45
N GLU A 545 0.59 3.46 20.22
CA GLU A 545 1.39 3.34 19.01
C GLU A 545 2.02 4.69 18.62
N TYR A 546 3.30 4.68 18.29
CA TYR A 546 4.07 5.88 17.94
C TYR A 546 4.62 5.84 16.52
N LEU A 547 4.84 7.03 15.98
CA LEU A 547 5.46 7.26 14.69
C LEU A 547 6.56 8.31 14.86
N THR A 548 7.75 8.01 14.32
CA THR A 548 8.90 8.91 14.30
C THR A 548 9.33 9.15 12.86
N LEU A 549 9.31 10.40 12.41
CA LEU A 549 9.80 10.80 11.09
C LEU A 549 11.18 11.42 11.22
N ILE A 550 12.15 10.98 10.41
CA ILE A 550 13.56 11.41 10.52
C ILE A 550 14.10 11.86 9.18
N THR A 551 14.79 13.00 9.19
CA THR A 551 15.48 13.54 8.01
C THR A 551 16.76 14.29 8.37
N THR A 552 17.50 14.76 7.37
CA THR A 552 18.71 15.58 7.56
C THR A 552 18.33 17.00 7.97
N VAL A 553 19.20 17.65 8.74
CA VAL A 553 19.05 19.08 9.08
C VAL A 553 19.74 19.91 8.00
N PRO A 554 19.04 20.80 7.29
CA PRO A 554 19.63 21.57 6.20
C PRO A 554 20.34 22.82 6.71
N ALA A 555 21.37 22.64 7.54
CA ALA A 555 22.15 23.73 8.13
C ALA A 555 23.66 23.45 8.12
N ASP A 556 24.46 24.51 8.00
CA ASP A 556 25.92 24.43 8.05
C ASP A 556 26.38 23.79 9.37
N ASN A 557 27.30 22.81 9.28
CA ASN A 557 27.83 22.04 10.42
C ASN A 557 26.77 21.21 11.17
N ALA A 558 25.66 20.86 10.51
CA ALA A 558 24.64 19.97 11.07
C ALA A 558 24.80 18.50 10.63
N GLU A 559 25.96 18.12 10.06
CA GLU A 559 26.26 16.74 9.60
C GLU A 559 26.03 15.70 10.70
N ASP A 560 26.37 16.06 11.94
CA ASP A 560 26.19 15.26 13.16
C ASP A 560 24.76 15.30 13.72
N TYR A 561 23.78 15.84 12.98
CA TYR A 561 22.40 15.99 13.44
C TYR A 561 21.37 15.46 12.44
N ARG A 562 20.22 15.08 12.99
CA ARG A 562 19.00 14.75 12.25
C ARG A 562 17.83 15.53 12.82
N PHE A 563 16.86 15.85 11.98
CA PHE A 563 15.60 16.42 12.42
C PHE A 563 14.61 15.29 12.66
N ALA A 564 13.88 15.34 13.77
CA ALA A 564 12.90 14.33 14.13
C ALA A 564 11.55 14.96 14.49
N VAL A 565 10.47 14.33 14.01
CA VAL A 565 9.10 14.61 14.41
C VAL A 565 8.54 13.37 15.08
N PHE A 566 7.97 13.54 16.27
CA PHE A 566 7.39 12.46 17.06
C PHE A 566 5.88 12.61 17.10
N ALA A 567 5.14 11.54 16.85
CA ALA A 567 3.69 11.53 16.87
C ALA A 567 3.14 10.27 17.53
N ARG A 568 1.91 10.36 18.03
CA ARG A 568 1.17 9.28 18.68
C ARG A 568 -0.12 9.03 17.91
N LYS A 569 -0.41 7.77 17.61
CA LYS A 569 -1.69 7.38 17.00
C LYS A 569 -2.85 7.80 17.90
N LEU A 570 -3.88 8.40 17.32
CA LEU A 570 -5.09 8.73 18.07
C LEU A 570 -5.80 7.45 18.50
N ARG A 571 -6.22 7.42 19.76
CA ARG A 571 -7.09 6.36 20.29
C ARG A 571 -8.49 6.52 19.71
N SER A 572 -9.24 5.43 19.65
CA SER A 572 -10.63 5.42 19.14
C SER A 572 -11.58 6.43 19.82
N ASP A 573 -11.24 6.87 21.03
CA ASP A 573 -12.00 7.81 21.85
C ASP A 573 -11.29 9.15 22.07
N ASP A 574 -10.15 9.38 21.41
CA ASP A 574 -9.47 10.67 21.42
C ASP A 574 -10.27 11.69 20.58
N GLU A 575 -10.44 12.89 21.13
CA GLU A 575 -10.73 14.08 20.32
C GLU A 575 -9.39 14.69 19.87
N ALA A 576 -9.40 15.43 18.76
CA ALA A 576 -8.22 16.16 18.30
C ALA A 576 -7.67 17.05 19.43
N PRO A 577 -6.36 16.99 19.76
CA PRO A 577 -5.86 17.68 20.95
C PRO A 577 -5.96 19.20 20.78
N GLU A 578 -6.79 19.87 21.59
CA GLU A 578 -6.95 21.35 21.58
C GLU A 578 -5.71 22.13 22.10
N LEU A 579 -4.64 21.43 22.46
CA LEU A 579 -3.44 22.06 23.01
C LEU A 579 -2.60 22.67 21.88
N ASN A 580 -2.03 23.85 22.12
CA ASN A 580 -1.12 24.47 21.17
C ASN A 580 0.32 24.02 21.41
N PHE A 581 1.07 23.84 20.32
CA PHE A 581 2.53 23.71 20.33
C PHE A 581 3.19 24.98 20.84
N LYS A 582 4.26 24.80 21.63
CA LYS A 582 5.04 25.89 22.20
C LYS A 582 6.53 25.57 22.18
N PRO A 583 7.39 26.58 22.02
CA PRO A 583 8.82 26.41 22.24
C PRO A 583 9.08 26.02 23.70
N VAL A 584 9.77 24.91 23.91
CA VAL A 584 10.18 24.40 25.23
C VAL A 584 11.68 24.61 25.50
N LYS A 585 12.48 24.76 24.43
CA LYS A 585 13.90 25.16 24.47
C LYS A 585 14.34 25.67 23.09
N ASP A 586 15.49 26.35 23.05
CA ASP A 586 16.08 26.80 21.79
C ASP A 586 16.54 25.61 20.94
N SER A 587 16.23 25.64 19.64
CA SER A 587 16.79 24.71 18.66
C SER A 587 18.29 25.01 18.45
N PRO A 588 19.16 23.99 18.29
CA PRO A 588 20.57 24.22 18.03
C PRO A 588 20.83 24.88 16.66
N PHE A 589 19.84 24.84 15.76
CA PHE A 589 19.90 25.44 14.43
C PHE A 589 18.69 26.32 14.19
N VAL A 590 18.87 27.36 13.39
CA VAL A 590 17.75 28.09 12.78
C VAL A 590 17.50 27.42 11.44
N ILE A 591 16.31 26.87 11.25
CA ILE A 591 15.90 26.23 10.00
C ILE A 591 15.14 27.27 9.20
N GLU A 592 15.70 27.67 8.06
CA GLU A 592 15.00 28.56 7.13
C GLU A 592 13.97 27.76 6.34
N PRO A 593 12.74 28.27 6.18
CA PRO A 593 11.70 27.58 5.41
C PRO A 593 12.15 27.40 3.96
N VAL A 594 11.69 26.33 3.31
CA VAL A 594 11.94 26.12 1.88
C VAL A 594 11.35 27.29 1.07
N GLU A 595 12.18 27.89 0.21
CA GLU A 595 11.75 28.98 -0.67
C GLU A 595 11.36 28.38 -2.02
N GLU A 596 10.12 28.62 -2.45
CA GLU A 596 9.63 28.22 -3.76
C GLU A 596 9.63 29.42 -4.73
N VAL A 597 9.86 29.15 -6.01
CA VAL A 597 9.81 30.12 -7.10
C VAL A 597 8.88 29.64 -8.20
N LYS A 598 8.21 30.58 -8.86
CA LYS A 598 7.33 30.25 -9.97
C LYS A 598 8.16 29.75 -11.16
N MET A 599 7.81 28.61 -11.74
CA MET A 599 8.46 28.09 -12.93
C MET A 599 8.20 29.05 -14.12
N PRO A 600 9.24 29.58 -14.78
CA PRO A 600 9.05 30.38 -15.98
C PRO A 600 8.55 29.52 -17.14
N ASP A 601 7.69 30.08 -17.98
CA ASP A 601 7.31 29.45 -19.25
C ASP A 601 8.48 29.56 -20.22
N ILE A 602 9.13 28.42 -20.49
CA ILE A 602 10.30 28.30 -21.36
C ILE A 602 10.00 27.58 -22.67
N SER A 603 8.73 27.26 -22.92
CA SER A 603 8.28 26.56 -24.12
C SER A 603 8.65 27.35 -25.37
N GLU A 604 9.19 26.67 -26.39
CA GLU A 604 9.60 27.28 -27.66
C GLU A 604 10.65 28.41 -27.55
N LEU A 605 11.26 28.63 -26.38
CA LEU A 605 12.40 29.54 -26.26
C LEU A 605 13.66 28.92 -26.87
N THR A 606 14.63 29.74 -27.27
CA THR A 606 15.96 29.21 -27.58
C THR A 606 16.66 28.70 -26.32
N GLU A 607 17.65 27.81 -26.47
CA GLU A 607 18.48 27.35 -25.34
C GLU A 607 19.01 28.52 -24.48
N GLU A 608 19.57 29.55 -25.11
CA GLU A 608 20.09 30.74 -24.40
C GLU A 608 19.00 31.50 -23.62
N GLN A 609 17.80 31.62 -24.20
CA GLN A 609 16.67 32.32 -23.57
C GLN A 609 16.11 31.52 -22.40
N ALA A 610 15.97 30.20 -22.54
CA ALA A 610 15.51 29.31 -21.48
C ALA A 610 16.47 29.31 -20.29
N VAL A 611 17.79 29.17 -20.55
CA VAL A 611 18.83 29.25 -19.52
C VAL A 611 18.79 30.59 -18.79
N ALA A 612 18.62 31.70 -19.52
CA ALA A 612 18.52 33.02 -18.89
C ALA A 612 17.27 33.15 -18.00
N ALA A 613 16.11 32.71 -18.49
CA ALA A 613 14.85 32.77 -17.75
C ALA A 613 14.89 31.95 -16.45
N LEU A 614 15.47 30.73 -16.49
CA LEU A 614 15.63 29.88 -15.33
C LEU A 614 16.60 30.49 -14.30
N ASN A 615 17.75 31.00 -14.75
CA ASN A 615 18.69 31.68 -13.87
C ASN A 615 18.09 32.92 -13.21
N ASP A 616 17.31 33.73 -13.94
CA ASP A 616 16.61 34.91 -13.41
C ASP A 616 15.56 34.53 -12.35
N ALA A 617 14.96 33.34 -12.45
CA ALA A 617 14.07 32.77 -11.45
C ALA A 617 14.81 32.15 -10.24
N GLY A 618 16.15 32.05 -10.28
CA GLY A 618 16.95 31.41 -9.24
C GLY A 618 17.00 29.88 -9.35
N LEU A 619 16.82 29.35 -10.55
CA LEU A 619 16.86 27.92 -10.87
C LEU A 619 18.15 27.56 -11.62
N ASN A 620 18.59 26.32 -11.47
CA ASN A 620 19.67 25.72 -12.24
C ASN A 620 19.11 25.03 -13.49
N CYS A 621 19.97 24.80 -14.48
CA CYS A 621 19.57 24.22 -15.76
C CYS A 621 20.59 23.19 -16.25
N VAL A 622 20.09 22.03 -16.69
CA VAL A 622 20.84 21.05 -17.47
C VAL A 622 20.14 20.87 -18.82
N ILE A 623 20.92 20.59 -19.87
CA ILE A 623 20.46 20.50 -21.25
C ILE A 623 20.54 19.05 -21.69
N SER A 624 19.45 18.56 -22.25
CA SER A 624 19.40 17.33 -23.05
C SER A 624 18.97 17.68 -24.48
N TYR A 625 19.33 16.84 -25.44
CA TYR A 625 19.04 17.06 -26.86
C TYR A 625 18.27 15.89 -27.43
N ASP A 626 17.15 16.19 -28.07
CA ASP A 626 16.28 15.16 -28.66
C ASP A 626 15.92 15.46 -30.10
N PHE A 627 15.65 14.40 -30.86
CA PHE A 627 15.02 14.54 -32.16
C PHE A 627 13.51 14.75 -31.99
N ASP A 628 13.05 15.95 -32.31
CA ASP A 628 11.67 16.37 -32.15
C ASP A 628 11.20 17.26 -33.32
N TYR A 629 9.89 17.39 -33.48
CA TYR A 629 9.28 18.22 -34.54
C TYR A 629 9.38 19.73 -34.28
N THR A 630 9.74 20.15 -33.06
CA THR A 630 9.98 21.55 -32.71
C THR A 630 11.16 22.14 -33.51
N GLU A 631 11.15 23.45 -33.74
CA GLU A 631 12.23 24.13 -34.46
C GLU A 631 13.60 23.87 -33.81
N LYS A 632 14.56 23.38 -34.60
CA LYS A 632 15.90 23.05 -34.13
C LYS A 632 16.53 24.20 -33.32
N GLY A 633 17.05 23.87 -32.13
CA GLY A 633 17.66 24.83 -31.21
C GLY A 633 16.68 25.51 -30.23
N HIS A 634 15.39 25.16 -30.29
CA HIS A 634 14.38 25.61 -29.34
C HIS A 634 13.98 24.48 -28.38
N VAL A 635 13.47 24.88 -27.22
CA VAL A 635 12.98 23.98 -26.18
C VAL A 635 11.74 23.25 -26.69
N CYS A 636 11.78 21.93 -26.72
CA CYS A 636 10.64 21.08 -27.04
C CYS A 636 9.87 20.65 -25.79
N TYR A 637 10.56 20.37 -24.68
CA TYR A 637 9.95 20.11 -23.37
C TYR A 637 10.98 20.32 -22.25
N SER A 638 10.51 20.31 -21.00
CA SER A 638 11.35 20.46 -19.82
C SER A 638 10.79 19.68 -18.64
N TYR A 639 11.68 19.16 -17.78
CA TYR A 639 11.35 18.52 -16.53
C TYR A 639 11.97 19.27 -15.36
N ALA A 640 11.17 19.52 -14.33
CA ALA A 640 11.67 19.98 -13.04
C ALA A 640 11.62 18.82 -12.03
N PRO A 641 12.44 18.86 -10.97
CA PRO A 641 12.23 18.01 -9.80
C PRO A 641 10.79 18.23 -9.32
N TYR A 642 10.10 17.19 -8.86
CA TYR A 642 8.65 17.17 -8.56
C TYR A 642 7.69 17.08 -9.77
N TYR A 643 8.11 16.62 -10.96
CA TYR A 643 7.14 16.36 -12.02
C TYR A 643 6.25 15.14 -11.70
N ASP A 644 5.16 15.38 -10.99
CA ASP A 644 3.99 14.51 -10.99
C ASP A 644 3.02 14.97 -12.10
N PRO A 645 2.73 14.15 -13.11
CA PRO A 645 1.81 14.49 -14.19
C PRO A 645 0.37 14.84 -13.73
N LEU A 646 -0.02 14.50 -12.50
CA LEU A 646 -1.30 14.88 -11.89
C LEU A 646 -1.30 16.29 -11.28
N HIS A 647 -0.14 16.94 -11.21
CA HIS A 647 0.09 18.17 -10.45
C HIS A 647 0.87 19.21 -11.28
N PRO A 648 0.20 20.14 -12.00
CA PRO A 648 0.87 21.06 -12.91
C PRO A 648 1.88 21.98 -12.21
N LEU A 649 3.05 22.09 -12.85
CA LEU A 649 4.30 22.79 -12.48
C LEU A 649 4.17 24.32 -12.29
N ASP A 650 3.44 24.81 -11.29
CA ASP A 650 3.42 26.26 -11.03
C ASP A 650 4.62 26.74 -10.20
N TYR A 651 5.07 25.96 -9.20
CA TYR A 651 6.14 26.34 -8.28
C TYR A 651 7.14 25.20 -8.07
N VAL A 652 8.42 25.57 -7.99
CA VAL A 652 9.55 24.66 -7.76
C VAL A 652 10.45 25.24 -6.67
N CYS A 653 11.20 24.38 -5.98
CA CYS A 653 12.16 24.84 -4.98
C CYS A 653 13.24 25.72 -5.61
N LYS A 654 13.59 26.82 -4.95
CA LYS A 654 14.68 27.68 -5.40
C LYS A 654 16.01 26.93 -5.41
N GLY A 655 16.77 27.08 -6.48
CA GLY A 655 17.99 26.31 -6.71
C GLY A 655 17.75 24.91 -7.29
N ALA A 656 16.51 24.50 -7.54
CA ALA A 656 16.20 23.27 -8.27
C ALA A 656 16.88 23.26 -9.65
N THR A 657 17.28 22.08 -10.10
CA THR A 657 17.87 21.87 -11.43
C THR A 657 16.80 21.40 -12.39
N VAL A 658 16.49 22.22 -13.39
CA VAL A 658 15.54 21.89 -14.45
C VAL A 658 16.28 21.25 -15.62
N GLU A 659 15.81 20.09 -16.08
CA GLU A 659 16.24 19.49 -17.34
C GLU A 659 15.45 20.11 -18.50
N VAL A 660 16.18 20.67 -19.46
CA VAL A 660 15.61 21.35 -20.63
C VAL A 660 15.99 20.56 -21.87
N HIS A 661 14.99 20.08 -22.59
CA HIS A 661 15.19 19.34 -23.82
C HIS A 661 15.13 20.29 -25.01
N VAL A 662 16.21 20.31 -25.79
CA VAL A 662 16.37 21.19 -26.95
C VAL A 662 16.31 20.36 -28.22
N SER A 663 15.43 20.75 -29.15
CA SER A 663 15.22 20.01 -30.39
C SER A 663 16.45 20.04 -31.30
N LEU A 664 16.87 18.86 -31.77
CA LEU A 664 17.81 18.66 -32.87
C LEU A 664 17.15 18.79 -34.26
N GLY A 665 15.82 18.94 -34.29
CA GLY A 665 14.95 18.84 -35.45
C GLY A 665 14.51 17.40 -35.73
N GLU A 666 13.78 17.20 -36.82
CA GLU A 666 13.35 15.87 -37.25
C GLU A 666 14.56 14.96 -37.53
N TYR A 667 14.50 13.73 -37.00
CA TYR A 667 15.53 12.72 -37.25
C TYR A 667 15.52 12.28 -38.73
N ASP A 668 16.68 12.42 -39.38
CA ASP A 668 16.89 12.12 -40.81
C ASP A 668 17.61 10.77 -41.06
N GLY A 669 17.91 10.01 -40.00
CA GLY A 669 18.61 8.74 -40.08
C GLY A 669 17.72 7.50 -40.24
N GLU A 670 18.32 6.32 -40.10
CA GLU A 670 17.63 5.04 -40.22
C GLU A 670 16.69 4.81 -39.03
N ARG A 671 15.46 4.40 -39.31
CA ARG A 671 14.45 4.09 -38.28
C ARG A 671 14.09 2.62 -38.29
N THR A 672 13.69 2.12 -37.13
CA THR A 672 13.11 0.78 -37.00
C THR A 672 11.80 0.68 -37.78
N GLU A 673 11.48 -0.52 -38.26
CA GLU A 673 10.14 -0.78 -38.76
C GLU A 673 9.17 -0.81 -37.57
N PRO A 674 7.99 -0.16 -37.67
CA PRO A 674 6.94 -0.30 -36.68
C PRO A 674 6.59 -1.78 -36.48
N THR A 675 6.32 -2.17 -35.25
CA THR A 675 5.88 -3.53 -34.89
C THR A 675 4.54 -3.45 -34.18
N ASP A 676 3.85 -4.58 -34.04
CA ASP A 676 2.55 -4.64 -33.37
C ASP A 676 2.61 -4.11 -31.92
N ASN A 677 3.76 -4.26 -31.25
CA ASN A 677 4.00 -3.75 -29.89
C ASN A 677 4.50 -2.30 -29.85
N TYR A 678 5.01 -1.77 -30.97
CA TYR A 678 5.57 -0.43 -31.07
C TYR A 678 5.09 0.22 -32.38
N PRO A 679 3.94 0.91 -32.37
CA PRO A 679 3.29 1.42 -33.57
C PRO A 679 4.02 2.61 -34.22
N PHE A 680 5.14 3.06 -33.63
CA PHE A 680 5.93 4.19 -34.11
C PHE A 680 7.32 3.73 -34.53
N ALA A 681 7.85 4.33 -35.61
CA ALA A 681 9.21 4.10 -36.08
C ALA A 681 10.22 4.92 -35.25
N TYR A 682 11.06 4.24 -34.49
CA TYR A 682 12.08 4.87 -33.63
C TYR A 682 13.43 4.98 -34.35
N PRO A 683 14.29 5.95 -34.02
CA PRO A 683 15.67 5.94 -34.47
C PRO A 683 16.36 4.61 -34.14
N VAL A 684 17.13 4.06 -35.09
CA VAL A 684 17.97 2.89 -34.81
C VAL A 684 19.09 3.30 -33.86
N THR A 685 19.19 2.64 -32.71
CA THR A 685 20.22 2.89 -31.70
C THR A 685 21.33 1.83 -31.74
N LYS A 686 22.53 2.19 -31.27
CA LYS A 686 23.67 1.28 -31.10
C LYS A 686 24.34 1.52 -29.76
N ASN A 687 24.80 0.43 -29.16
CA ASN A 687 25.71 0.50 -28.02
C ASN A 687 27.05 1.08 -28.46
N ILE A 688 27.35 2.29 -27.99
CA ILE A 688 28.62 2.98 -28.25
C ILE A 688 29.24 3.30 -26.89
N LYS A 689 30.55 3.07 -26.77
CA LYS A 689 31.27 3.41 -25.54
C LYS A 689 31.74 4.87 -25.63
N LEU A 690 31.22 5.73 -24.76
CA LEU A 690 31.69 7.10 -24.62
C LEU A 690 32.90 7.14 -23.68
N GLU A 691 34.02 7.69 -24.15
CA GLU A 691 35.21 7.95 -23.33
C GLU A 691 35.37 9.47 -23.15
N VAL A 692 35.08 9.94 -21.94
CA VAL A 692 35.19 11.36 -21.59
C VAL A 692 36.60 11.63 -21.06
N PRO A 693 37.45 12.39 -21.77
CA PRO A 693 38.80 12.70 -21.31
C PRO A 693 38.76 13.59 -20.06
N VAL A 694 39.70 13.39 -19.14
CA VAL A 694 39.87 14.22 -17.94
C VAL A 694 41.31 14.73 -17.82
N PRO A 695 41.54 15.94 -17.26
CA PRO A 695 42.87 16.51 -17.16
C PRO A 695 43.65 15.94 -15.96
N ASP A 696 44.95 15.66 -16.13
CA ASP A 696 45.88 15.18 -15.08
C ASP A 696 45.92 16.05 -13.82
N SER A 697 45.49 17.32 -13.91
CA SER A 697 45.49 18.27 -12.80
C SER A 697 44.32 18.09 -11.84
N MET A 698 43.29 17.34 -12.20
CA MET A 698 42.10 17.11 -11.37
C MET A 698 42.42 16.18 -10.19
N LYS A 699 41.91 16.52 -9.00
CA LYS A 699 42.15 15.79 -7.74
C LYS A 699 40.94 15.87 -6.82
N GLY A 700 40.71 14.87 -5.99
CA GLY A 700 39.53 14.84 -5.10
C GLY A 700 38.34 14.16 -5.77
N SER A 701 37.16 14.31 -5.16
CA SER A 701 35.98 13.53 -5.54
C SER A 701 35.10 14.26 -6.57
N TYR A 702 34.75 13.57 -7.66
CA TYR A 702 33.93 14.12 -8.73
C TYR A 702 32.84 13.15 -9.18
N THR A 703 31.71 13.71 -9.58
CA THR A 703 30.60 12.97 -10.20
C THR A 703 30.41 13.48 -11.63
N PHE A 704 30.35 12.56 -12.59
CA PHE A 704 30.03 12.84 -13.99
C PHE A 704 28.68 12.22 -14.34
N SER A 705 27.81 13.00 -14.97
CA SER A 705 26.44 12.59 -15.29
C SER A 705 26.02 13.00 -16.69
N ILE A 706 25.18 12.17 -17.32
CA ILE A 706 24.44 12.46 -18.53
C ILE A 706 22.96 12.36 -18.15
N PHE A 707 22.20 13.43 -18.44
CA PHE A 707 20.80 13.55 -18.04
C PHE A 707 19.87 13.01 -19.13
N GLU A 708 18.88 12.23 -18.70
CA GLU A 708 17.84 11.66 -19.55
C GLU A 708 16.50 11.64 -18.80
N GLY A 709 15.57 12.51 -19.21
CA GLY A 709 14.19 12.48 -18.74
C GLY A 709 14.01 13.14 -17.38
N THR A 710 13.70 12.38 -16.33
CA THR A 710 13.45 12.94 -14.98
C THR A 710 14.70 12.93 -14.09
N GLY A 711 15.89 12.61 -14.63
CA GLY A 711 17.10 12.48 -13.84
C GLY A 711 18.35 12.11 -14.63
N ALA A 712 19.43 11.79 -13.91
CA ALA A 712 20.70 11.40 -14.51
C ALA A 712 20.64 9.95 -15.02
N GLY A 713 20.37 9.76 -16.32
CA GLY A 713 20.31 8.44 -16.96
C GLY A 713 21.62 7.65 -16.86
N TYR A 714 22.77 8.34 -16.90
CA TYR A 714 24.07 7.73 -16.63
C TYR A 714 24.85 8.55 -15.60
N THR A 715 25.37 7.92 -14.56
CA THR A 715 26.17 8.59 -13.52
C THR A 715 27.39 7.76 -13.14
N LYS A 716 28.52 8.45 -12.92
CA LYS A 716 29.75 7.84 -12.43
C LYS A 716 30.47 8.74 -11.45
N THR A 717 30.62 8.26 -10.22
CA THR A 717 31.34 8.93 -9.14
C THR A 717 32.74 8.34 -8.99
N ILE A 718 33.73 9.22 -8.86
CA ILE A 718 35.13 8.88 -8.62
C ILE A 718 35.60 9.64 -7.38
N ASP A 719 35.93 8.90 -6.31
CA ASP A 719 36.31 9.50 -5.02
C ASP A 719 37.67 10.20 -5.04
N ASP A 720 38.56 9.79 -5.94
CA ASP A 720 39.86 10.44 -6.17
C ASP A 720 40.23 10.40 -7.65
N MET A 721 40.19 11.57 -8.30
CA MET A 721 40.55 11.76 -9.70
C MET A 721 42.06 11.65 -10.00
N SER A 722 42.89 11.46 -8.99
CA SER A 722 44.34 11.39 -9.15
C SER A 722 44.78 10.26 -10.10
N GLY A 723 45.26 10.62 -11.28
CA GLY A 723 45.78 9.68 -12.28
C GLY A 723 44.73 8.99 -13.14
N VAL A 724 43.48 9.47 -13.10
CA VAL A 724 42.42 9.06 -14.03
C VAL A 724 42.62 9.81 -15.34
N GLU A 725 42.65 9.09 -16.47
CA GLU A 725 42.82 9.67 -17.82
C GLU A 725 41.47 9.90 -18.55
N SER A 726 40.50 9.01 -18.34
CA SER A 726 39.15 9.14 -18.90
C SER A 726 38.08 8.50 -18.02
N ILE A 727 36.84 8.95 -18.22
CA ILE A 727 35.62 8.39 -17.64
C ILE A 727 34.81 7.73 -18.75
N SER A 728 34.58 6.44 -18.61
CA SER A 728 33.79 5.69 -19.59
C SER A 728 32.32 5.55 -19.20
N PHE A 729 31.43 5.72 -20.19
CA PHE A 729 29.99 5.39 -20.13
C PHE A 729 29.64 4.40 -21.26
N ASP A 730 28.80 3.40 -20.95
CA ASP A 730 28.23 2.49 -21.94
C ASP A 730 26.82 2.99 -22.29
N THR A 731 26.67 3.61 -23.45
CA THR A 731 25.44 4.31 -23.88
C THR A 731 24.81 3.62 -25.09
N ASN A 732 23.51 3.85 -25.33
CA ASN A 732 22.78 3.26 -26.46
C ASN A 732 22.07 4.33 -27.31
N GLU A 733 22.78 4.87 -28.30
CA GLU A 733 22.36 6.12 -28.96
C GLU A 733 22.03 6.00 -30.44
N ALA A 734 21.14 6.89 -30.90
CA ALA A 734 20.86 7.11 -32.31
C ALA A 734 22.03 7.85 -33.00
N ASP A 735 22.17 7.66 -34.32
CA ASP A 735 23.20 8.37 -35.09
C ASP A 735 23.02 9.88 -34.98
N LYS A 736 24.10 10.64 -34.82
CA LYS A 736 24.09 12.10 -34.59
C LYS A 736 23.36 12.56 -33.31
N MET A 737 23.00 11.67 -32.40
CA MET A 737 22.46 12.05 -31.10
C MET A 737 23.52 12.87 -30.34
N ARG A 738 23.09 13.94 -29.66
CA ARG A 738 23.98 14.78 -28.87
C ARG A 738 23.81 14.51 -27.38
N LEU A 739 24.92 14.20 -26.72
CA LEU A 739 24.97 14.02 -25.28
C LEU A 739 25.73 15.17 -24.64
N VAL A 740 25.21 15.65 -23.51
CA VAL A 740 25.87 16.65 -22.68
C VAL A 740 26.36 15.96 -21.41
N VAL A 741 27.66 15.95 -21.19
CA VAL A 741 28.28 15.45 -19.98
C VAL A 741 28.41 16.60 -18.99
N TYR A 742 27.76 16.45 -17.86
CA TYR A 742 27.88 17.34 -16.71
C TYR A 742 28.87 16.77 -15.69
N ALA A 743 29.60 17.65 -15.01
CA ALA A 743 30.52 17.29 -13.95
C ALA A 743 30.26 18.12 -12.70
N LYS A 744 30.36 17.48 -11.53
CA LYS A 744 30.19 18.09 -10.22
C LYS A 744 31.39 17.74 -9.36
N ASN A 745 31.99 18.74 -8.72
CA ASN A 745 32.96 18.52 -7.65
C ASN A 745 32.20 18.20 -6.35
N ASN A 746 32.40 16.99 -5.81
CA ASN A 746 31.69 16.54 -4.62
C ASN A 746 32.20 17.21 -3.34
N ASP A 747 33.40 17.80 -3.38
CA ASP A 747 33.99 18.55 -2.27
C ASP A 747 33.59 20.04 -2.29
N ALA A 748 32.91 20.51 -3.35
CA ALA A 748 32.46 21.89 -3.47
C ALA A 748 31.18 22.14 -2.67
N LYS A 749 31.10 23.30 -1.99
CA LYS A 749 29.96 23.65 -1.12
C LYS A 749 28.65 23.86 -1.87
N ASP A 750 28.71 24.32 -3.12
CA ASP A 750 27.52 24.58 -3.94
C ASP A 750 27.04 23.33 -4.68
N GLY A 751 27.89 22.30 -4.81
CA GLY A 751 27.54 21.01 -5.42
C GLY A 751 26.99 21.13 -6.84
N LYS A 752 27.31 22.22 -7.55
CA LYS A 752 26.68 22.58 -8.83
C LYS A 752 27.24 21.73 -9.97
N TYR A 753 26.33 21.25 -10.84
CA TYR A 753 26.71 20.63 -12.10
C TYR A 753 27.20 21.68 -13.12
N ILE A 754 28.35 21.40 -13.73
CA ILE A 754 28.95 22.20 -14.80
C ILE A 754 28.82 21.41 -16.09
N ARG A 755 28.35 22.06 -17.17
CA ARG A 755 28.38 21.50 -18.52
C ARG A 755 29.84 21.32 -18.94
N TYR A 756 30.33 20.09 -18.84
CA TYR A 756 31.73 19.77 -18.99
C TYR A 756 32.12 19.54 -20.44
N ALA A 757 31.32 18.77 -21.18
CA ALA A 757 31.63 18.42 -22.55
C ALA A 757 30.36 18.01 -23.32
N ASP A 758 30.35 18.31 -24.62
CA ASP A 758 29.27 17.94 -25.52
C ASP A 758 29.79 16.94 -26.55
N PHE A 759 29.05 15.88 -26.81
CA PHE A 759 29.44 14.83 -27.74
C PHE A 759 28.34 14.56 -28.75
N GLU A 760 28.71 14.19 -29.98
CA GLU A 760 27.79 13.74 -31.03
C GLU A 760 28.14 12.30 -31.42
N ALA A 761 27.14 11.41 -31.41
CA ALA A 761 27.32 10.00 -31.77
C ALA A 761 27.60 9.84 -33.27
N ASP A 762 28.53 8.94 -33.63
CA ASP A 762 28.84 8.55 -35.01
C ASP A 762 28.72 7.03 -35.16
N HIS A 763 27.68 6.60 -35.87
CA HIS A 763 27.40 5.19 -36.12
C HIS A 763 28.34 4.52 -37.11
N ALA A 764 29.00 5.27 -37.99
CA ALA A 764 29.91 4.72 -38.99
C ALA A 764 31.22 4.30 -38.35
N ASP A 765 31.74 5.13 -37.45
CA ASP A 765 33.00 4.87 -36.74
C ASP A 765 32.80 4.18 -35.38
N ASN A 766 31.56 4.08 -34.89
CA ASN A 766 31.20 3.53 -33.58
C ASN A 766 31.92 4.27 -32.44
N THR A 767 31.88 5.60 -32.52
CA THR A 767 32.57 6.53 -31.61
C THR A 767 31.71 7.78 -31.36
N TYR A 768 32.21 8.66 -30.49
CA TYR A 768 31.68 10.01 -30.32
C TYR A 768 32.67 11.06 -30.83
N HIS A 769 32.13 12.13 -31.39
CA HIS A 769 32.89 13.34 -31.71
C HIS A 769 32.64 14.41 -30.65
N LEU A 770 33.72 14.95 -30.07
CA LEU A 770 33.62 16.10 -29.17
C LEU A 770 33.18 17.35 -29.95
N ILE A 771 32.11 17.99 -29.50
CA ILE A 771 31.68 19.31 -29.98
C ILE A 771 32.37 20.37 -29.11
N GLY A 772 33.11 21.27 -29.74
CA GLY A 772 33.78 22.36 -29.03
C GLY A 772 35.01 21.90 -28.23
N THR A 773 35.10 22.31 -26.97
CA THR A 773 36.24 22.03 -26.07
C THR A 773 35.76 21.69 -24.68
N LEU A 774 36.52 20.89 -23.93
CA LEU A 774 36.23 20.56 -22.53
C LEU A 774 36.24 21.82 -21.67
N ASN A 775 35.22 21.98 -20.82
CA ASN A 775 35.10 23.08 -19.88
C ASN A 775 35.89 22.81 -18.59
N THR A 776 37.19 22.63 -18.75
CA THR A 776 38.10 22.27 -17.64
C THR A 776 38.33 23.43 -16.68
N ASP A 777 38.39 24.66 -17.18
CA ASP A 777 38.72 25.82 -16.36
C ASP A 777 37.62 26.10 -15.32
N GLU A 778 36.34 26.11 -15.73
CA GLU A 778 35.22 26.31 -14.81
C GLU A 778 35.13 25.20 -13.76
N LEU A 779 35.35 23.95 -14.18
CA LEU A 779 35.34 22.80 -13.28
C LEU A 779 36.48 22.85 -12.25
N LEU A 780 37.67 23.33 -12.61
CA LEU A 780 38.78 23.52 -11.66
C LEU A 780 38.61 24.77 -10.79
N GLU A 781 37.82 25.76 -11.20
CA GLU A 781 37.52 26.93 -10.37
C GLU A 781 36.68 26.57 -9.15
N THR A 782 35.83 25.53 -9.22
CA THR A 782 35.09 25.00 -8.05
C THR A 782 36.00 24.45 -6.93
N MET A 783 37.29 24.29 -7.17
CA MET A 783 38.27 23.83 -6.16
C MET A 783 38.83 24.97 -5.28
N LYS A 784 38.58 26.23 -5.64
CA LYS A 784 39.12 27.42 -4.96
C LYS A 784 38.12 28.02 -4.00
#